data_AF-A0AB74KME7-F1
#
_entry.id   AF-A0AB74KME7-F1
#
_cell.length_a   1.000
_cell.length_b   1.000
_cell.length_c   1.000
_cell.angle_alpha   90.00
_cell.angle_beta   90.00
_cell.angle_gamma   90.00
#
_symmetry.space_group_name_H-M   'P 1'
#
loop_
_entity.id
_entity.type
_entity.pdbx_description
1 polymer ?
#
loop_
_entity_poly.entity_id
_entity_poly.type
_entity_poly.pdbx_seq_one_letter_code
_entity_poly.pdbx_strand_id
1 'polypeptide(L)'
;MQARPASKLTIRKPDSGVSNTTYATLCKVCISYIHISSAEKPQLVLRKRMSRVLVLSLVSKIAIFALSTSNVRDGFSIILSPFGLQRILFALLAFILADIPVIITRKLALLSSFFYVNNAYSLTKQLAKSQPATVGPSKHLKALLLDQKTYNLAVTYAFSAIAYGAVYISCLSAYEDEAGFTPFTSHIRRGWQFNERFIFLFLNAALLGAVYALRQLWNDRFVTRFPSNLSSSISSRAQSHLKRNVPMAMKFALIVVLTVLSSYLLTKKSIYRTVASLSLATFRLVCLFLFFPTNMSYRPHLFTLLRQNNVTFGLVLRTTVFALGLVSSWEVTNTLFDIYSVHPIIISKIAQNPTDCLISGMQSTDFYYKYFAYLEFVKVFSSSQERRQEVYKDIHRKPSSWDKILSVAVQELVEGRTKVLTKGVPTNKTPTVVNSTPDATTSSSKLRVVDNQEIFKRNPKSTIDNFIADVQVDKKVSMFSKQTETVPADQGIGFDKILSPEIVKTLKNSIYGNEESNVNAKIRLLAPDIKLVSLSSLGLAYLGAASIQEDEFGLIQHNIPQVIHEVTSTLLTYEELQIDLEKLTKNSNHLKEYSTRVQEIQNALSILLFAFKDYVKSFNLDEKTQKRVELAIKEMK
;
A
#
# COMPACT_ATOMS: atom_id res chain seq x y z
N MET A 1 29.94 -63.49 14.35
CA MET A 1 30.47 -63.86 15.68
C MET A 1 31.13 -62.63 16.29
N GLN A 2 30.65 -62.23 17.48
CA GLN A 2 31.34 -61.55 18.61
C GLN A 2 32.22 -60.31 18.29
N ALA A 3 31.87 -59.07 18.66
CA ALA A 3 31.69 -58.46 20.00
C ALA A 3 32.98 -58.03 20.75
N ARG A 4 33.31 -56.72 20.64
CA ARG A 4 33.79 -55.75 21.68
C ARG A 4 35.12 -56.01 22.44
N PRO A 5 35.71 -55.06 23.23
CA PRO A 5 35.48 -53.60 23.39
C PRO A 5 36.75 -52.68 23.58
N ALA A 6 36.49 -51.36 23.52
CA ALA A 6 36.98 -50.22 24.33
C ALA A 6 38.46 -49.99 24.70
N SER A 7 38.94 -48.76 24.43
CA SER A 7 39.85 -48.03 25.33
C SER A 7 39.47 -46.55 25.42
N LYS A 8 39.05 -46.12 26.62
CA LYS A 8 38.83 -44.72 27.04
C LYS A 8 40.18 -43.99 27.10
N LEU A 9 40.27 -42.79 26.52
CA LEU A 9 41.29 -41.83 26.88
C LEU A 9 40.62 -40.57 27.44
N THR A 10 40.67 -40.45 28.76
CA THR A 10 40.33 -39.29 29.57
C THR A 10 41.47 -38.29 29.49
N ILE A 11 41.23 -37.07 29.00
CA ILE A 11 42.16 -35.94 29.18
C ILE A 11 41.39 -34.74 29.77
N ARG A 12 41.97 -34.28 30.88
CA ARG A 12 41.66 -33.15 31.78
C ARG A 12 41.09 -31.88 31.14
N LYS A 13 40.09 -31.30 31.81
CA LYS A 13 39.78 -29.86 31.80
C LYS A 13 40.90 -29.05 32.46
N PRO A 14 41.22 -27.85 31.95
CA PRO A 14 41.65 -26.74 32.78
C PRO A 14 40.49 -25.75 32.98
N ASP A 15 40.21 -25.46 34.24
CA ASP A 15 39.39 -24.33 34.67
C ASP A 15 40.26 -23.06 34.65
N SER A 16 39.85 -22.06 33.86
CA SER A 16 40.12 -20.64 34.14
C SER A 16 39.29 -19.78 33.20
N GLY A 17 38.37 -19.01 33.77
CA GLY A 17 37.29 -18.33 33.07
C GLY A 17 37.70 -17.11 32.27
N VAL A 18 37.07 -16.95 31.11
CA VAL A 18 36.66 -15.66 30.54
C VAL A 18 35.35 -15.90 29.75
N SER A 19 34.42 -14.96 29.89
CA SER A 19 33.03 -14.90 29.37
C SER A 19 32.73 -15.62 28.04
N ASN A 20 31.88 -16.65 28.08
CA ASN A 20 31.28 -17.34 26.92
C ASN A 20 29.74 -17.36 27.00
N THR A 21 29.11 -16.20 27.17
CA THR A 21 27.64 -16.04 27.24
C THR A 21 26.97 -15.64 25.92
N THR A 22 27.69 -15.58 24.80
CA THR A 22 27.13 -15.16 23.50
C THR A 22 27.02 -16.25 22.44
N TYR A 23 27.67 -17.41 22.60
CA TYR A 23 27.62 -18.49 21.60
C TYR A 23 26.73 -19.68 21.98
N ALA A 24 26.36 -19.82 23.26
CA ALA A 24 25.47 -20.89 23.73
C ALA A 24 23.97 -20.62 23.46
N THR A 25 23.58 -19.36 23.18
CA THR A 25 22.19 -18.97 22.87
C THR A 25 21.86 -19.13 21.39
N LEU A 26 22.86 -19.22 20.50
CA LEU A 26 22.67 -19.41 19.06
C LEU A 26 22.53 -20.90 18.66
N CYS A 27 23.07 -21.82 19.46
CA CYS A 27 22.95 -23.27 19.19
C CYS A 27 21.64 -23.89 19.71
N LYS A 28 20.97 -23.28 20.70
CA LYS A 28 19.62 -23.70 21.14
C LYS A 28 18.50 -23.24 20.18
N VAL A 29 18.79 -22.36 19.22
CA VAL A 29 17.82 -21.89 18.21
C VAL A 29 17.76 -22.83 16.98
N CYS A 30 18.72 -23.74 16.80
CA CYS A 30 18.77 -24.63 15.65
C CYS A 30 18.32 -26.08 15.92
N ILE A 31 18.12 -26.50 17.18
CA ILE A 31 17.71 -27.88 17.54
C ILE A 31 16.52 -27.86 18.51
N SER A 32 15.52 -27.04 18.23
CA SER A 32 14.13 -27.24 18.65
C SER A 32 13.23 -27.28 17.41
N TYR A 33 13.61 -28.13 16.46
CA TYR A 33 12.66 -28.75 15.54
C TYR A 33 11.87 -29.79 16.35
N ILE A 34 10.58 -29.94 16.09
CA ILE A 34 9.63 -30.88 16.73
C ILE A 34 8.84 -30.28 17.91
N HIS A 35 8.12 -29.18 17.67
CA HIS A 35 6.72 -28.97 18.05
C HIS A 35 6.34 -27.52 17.73
N ILE A 36 5.93 -27.28 16.48
CA ILE A 36 5.58 -25.93 16.01
C ILE A 36 4.05 -25.81 15.90
N SER A 37 3.49 -24.95 16.76
CA SER A 37 2.09 -24.53 16.80
C SER A 37 1.63 -23.95 15.45
N SER A 38 0.33 -24.06 15.11
CA SER A 38 -0.21 -23.70 13.79
C SER A 38 0.00 -22.24 13.39
N ALA A 39 0.28 -21.35 14.36
CA ALA A 39 0.50 -19.92 14.15
C ALA A 39 1.85 -19.54 13.48
N GLU A 40 2.88 -20.39 13.54
CA GLU A 40 4.23 -20.03 13.01
C GLU A 40 4.42 -20.34 11.51
N LYS A 41 3.59 -21.23 10.95
CA LYS A 41 3.71 -21.70 9.56
C LYS A 41 3.54 -20.60 8.50
N PRO A 42 2.58 -19.65 8.59
CA PRO A 42 2.49 -18.54 7.63
C PRO A 42 3.70 -17.60 7.68
N GLN A 43 4.33 -17.43 8.84
CA GLN A 43 5.52 -16.59 8.99
C GLN A 43 6.74 -17.19 8.27
N LEU A 44 6.87 -18.51 8.27
CA LEU A 44 7.93 -19.23 7.56
C LEU A 44 7.81 -19.06 6.04
N VAL A 45 6.58 -19.08 5.51
CA VAL A 45 6.30 -18.84 4.08
C VAL A 45 6.63 -17.40 3.69
N LEU A 46 6.25 -16.43 4.52
CA LEU A 46 6.60 -15.03 4.31
C LEU A 46 8.13 -14.84 4.31
N ARG A 47 8.85 -15.51 5.21
CA ARG A 47 10.32 -15.47 5.27
C ARG A 47 10.97 -15.97 3.97
N LYS A 48 10.48 -17.08 3.40
CA LYS A 48 10.99 -17.60 2.11
C LYS A 48 10.73 -16.63 0.96
N ARG A 49 9.58 -15.97 0.91
CA ARG A 49 9.27 -14.94 -0.11
C ARG A 49 10.19 -13.74 0.02
N MET A 50 10.38 -13.25 1.23
CA MET A 50 11.24 -12.09 1.51
C MET A 50 12.70 -12.38 1.18
N SER A 51 13.17 -13.61 1.40
CA SER A 51 14.50 -14.04 0.95
C SER A 51 14.65 -13.96 -0.58
N ARG A 52 13.65 -14.42 -1.36
CA ARG A 52 13.69 -14.28 -2.83
C ARG A 52 13.69 -12.84 -3.29
N VAL A 53 12.87 -11.98 -2.66
CA VAL A 53 12.86 -10.53 -2.95
C VAL A 53 14.24 -9.93 -2.69
N LEU A 54 14.85 -10.23 -1.54
CA LEU A 54 16.18 -9.74 -1.16
C LEU A 54 17.26 -10.18 -2.15
N VAL A 55 17.25 -11.45 -2.58
CA VAL A 55 18.25 -11.96 -3.55
C VAL A 55 18.07 -11.30 -4.92
N LEU A 56 16.84 -11.18 -5.41
CA LEU A 56 16.57 -10.58 -6.72
C LEU A 56 16.84 -9.07 -6.72
N SER A 57 16.48 -8.37 -5.65
CA SER A 57 16.82 -6.95 -5.51
C SER A 57 18.32 -6.74 -5.38
N LEU A 58 19.04 -7.62 -4.69
CA LEU A 58 20.50 -7.59 -4.60
C LEU A 58 21.16 -7.75 -5.98
N VAL A 59 20.76 -8.76 -6.75
CA VAL A 59 21.29 -8.99 -8.11
C VAL A 59 21.00 -7.79 -9.01
N SER A 60 19.78 -7.27 -8.96
CA SER A 60 19.44 -6.05 -9.71
C SER A 60 20.25 -4.84 -9.25
N LYS A 61 20.52 -4.70 -7.95
CA LYS A 61 21.31 -3.60 -7.40
C LYS A 61 22.74 -3.66 -7.89
N ILE A 62 23.35 -4.84 -7.89
CA ILE A 62 24.71 -5.04 -8.41
C ILE A 62 24.76 -4.60 -9.87
N ALA A 63 23.82 -5.05 -10.71
CA ALA A 63 23.78 -4.69 -12.13
C ALA A 63 23.56 -3.18 -12.37
N ILE A 64 22.62 -2.55 -11.64
CA ILE A 64 22.33 -1.11 -11.80
C ILE A 64 23.48 -0.26 -11.27
N PHE A 65 24.07 -0.62 -10.12
CA PHE A 65 25.19 0.10 -9.52
C PHE A 65 26.44 0.03 -10.41
N ALA A 66 26.73 -1.16 -10.92
CA ALA A 66 27.75 -1.41 -11.93
C ALA A 66 27.59 -0.47 -13.14
N LEU A 67 26.39 -0.42 -13.73
CA LEU A 67 26.10 0.42 -14.88
C LEU A 67 26.18 1.93 -14.54
N SER A 68 25.79 2.32 -13.33
CA SER A 68 25.84 3.73 -12.92
C SER A 68 27.24 4.25 -12.65
N THR A 69 28.20 3.36 -12.36
CA THR A 69 29.58 3.71 -12.02
C THR A 69 30.57 3.41 -13.15
N SER A 70 30.12 2.82 -14.26
CA SER A 70 30.97 2.53 -15.41
C SER A 70 31.34 3.83 -16.15
N ASN A 71 32.62 3.99 -16.47
CA ASN A 71 33.07 5.12 -17.28
C ASN A 71 32.73 4.88 -18.75
N VAL A 72 32.20 5.92 -19.41
CA VAL A 72 31.90 5.89 -20.86
C VAL A 72 33.17 5.62 -21.69
N ARG A 73 34.35 5.95 -21.14
CA ARG A 73 35.65 5.76 -21.77
C ARG A 73 36.08 4.29 -21.90
N ASP A 74 35.46 3.37 -21.16
CA ASP A 74 35.91 1.96 -21.05
C ASP A 74 35.39 1.05 -22.19
N GLY A 75 34.56 1.54 -23.13
CA GLY A 75 34.20 0.81 -24.36
C GLY A 75 33.55 -0.57 -24.15
N PHE A 76 33.88 -1.59 -24.96
CA PHE A 76 33.29 -2.95 -24.84
C PHE A 76 33.63 -3.67 -23.53
N SER A 77 34.67 -3.22 -22.79
CA SER A 77 34.98 -3.76 -21.46
C SER A 77 33.93 -3.37 -20.40
N ILE A 78 33.00 -2.45 -20.72
CA ILE A 78 31.85 -2.05 -19.91
C ILE A 78 30.94 -3.24 -19.52
N ILE A 79 30.99 -4.37 -20.21
CA ILE A 79 30.13 -5.53 -19.88
C ILE A 79 30.72 -6.37 -18.73
N LEU A 80 32.06 -6.48 -18.62
CA LEU A 80 32.72 -7.31 -17.59
C LEU A 80 33.46 -6.49 -16.51
N SER A 81 34.02 -5.33 -16.86
CA SER A 81 34.67 -4.37 -15.93
C SER A 81 33.82 -3.99 -14.70
N PRO A 82 32.48 -3.80 -14.79
CA PRO A 82 31.69 -3.37 -13.64
C PRO A 82 31.58 -4.41 -12.52
N PHE A 83 31.92 -5.68 -12.80
CA PHE A 83 31.83 -6.79 -11.85
C PHE A 83 33.14 -7.07 -11.11
N GLY A 84 34.08 -6.09 -11.11
CA GLY A 84 35.26 -6.17 -10.25
C GLY A 84 34.87 -6.34 -8.77
N LEU A 85 35.67 -7.10 -8.02
CA LEU A 85 35.39 -7.47 -6.63
C LEU A 85 35.14 -6.24 -5.74
N GLN A 86 35.91 -5.16 -5.93
CA GLN A 86 35.71 -3.91 -5.19
C GLN A 86 34.38 -3.20 -5.53
N ARG A 87 33.96 -3.17 -6.81
CA ARG A 87 32.66 -2.58 -7.20
C ARG A 87 31.50 -3.39 -6.66
N ILE A 88 31.63 -4.72 -6.63
CA ILE A 88 30.65 -5.59 -5.99
C ILE A 88 30.56 -5.27 -4.49
N LEU A 89 31.67 -5.12 -3.77
CA LEU A 89 31.66 -4.73 -2.36
C LEU A 89 30.94 -3.38 -2.13
N PHE A 90 31.22 -2.37 -2.95
CA PHE A 90 30.49 -1.10 -2.89
C PHE A 90 29.00 -1.27 -3.24
N ALA A 91 28.66 -2.12 -4.21
CA ALA A 91 27.26 -2.43 -4.54
C ALA A 91 26.53 -3.14 -3.39
N LEU A 92 27.20 -4.06 -2.68
CA LEU A 92 26.67 -4.70 -1.48
C LEU A 92 26.42 -3.67 -0.37
N LEU A 93 27.36 -2.77 -0.14
CA LEU A 93 27.19 -1.69 0.84
C LEU A 93 26.05 -0.75 0.44
N ALA A 94 25.98 -0.39 -0.84
CA ALA A 94 24.89 0.41 -1.41
C ALA A 94 23.53 -0.29 -1.26
N PHE A 95 23.46 -1.61 -1.43
CA PHE A 95 22.25 -2.39 -1.19
C PHE A 95 21.80 -2.33 0.27
N ILE A 96 22.75 -2.56 1.18
CA ILE A 96 22.49 -2.58 2.62
C ILE A 96 21.99 -1.21 3.10
N LEU A 97 22.61 -0.13 2.63
CA LEU A 97 22.28 1.21 3.11
C LEU A 97 21.09 1.85 2.37
N ALA A 98 20.84 1.49 1.11
CA ALA A 98 19.82 2.14 0.28
C ALA A 98 18.53 1.33 0.13
N ASP A 99 18.62 0.02 -0.11
CA ASP A 99 17.46 -0.82 -0.47
C ASP A 99 16.89 -1.57 0.74
N ILE A 100 17.71 -1.98 1.71
CA ILE A 100 17.21 -2.66 2.93
C ILE A 100 16.26 -1.76 3.74
N PRO A 101 16.54 -0.47 4.01
CA PRO A 101 15.59 0.40 4.71
C PRO A 101 14.25 0.49 3.98
N VAL A 102 14.27 0.54 2.64
CA VAL A 102 13.06 0.53 1.83
C VAL A 102 12.28 -0.77 2.01
N ILE A 103 12.95 -1.93 1.93
CA ILE A 103 12.30 -3.24 2.15
C ILE A 103 11.73 -3.35 3.57
N ILE A 104 12.45 -2.83 4.57
CA ILE A 104 11.97 -2.81 5.97
C ILE A 104 10.73 -1.94 6.08
N THR A 105 10.73 -0.72 5.53
CA THR A 105 9.54 0.16 5.57
C THR A 105 8.34 -0.48 4.86
N ARG A 106 8.56 -1.19 3.75
CA ARG A 106 7.53 -1.96 3.04
C ARG A 106 7.03 -3.14 3.87
N LYS A 107 7.93 -3.89 4.51
CA LYS A 107 7.58 -5.01 5.40
C LYS A 107 6.79 -4.52 6.61
N LEU A 108 7.25 -3.45 7.24
CA LEU A 108 6.55 -2.81 8.34
C LEU A 108 5.19 -2.31 7.86
N ALA A 109 5.06 -1.77 6.65
CA ALA A 109 3.78 -1.38 6.08
C ALA A 109 2.83 -2.56 5.85
N LEU A 110 3.31 -3.76 5.47
CA LEU A 110 2.49 -4.97 5.40
C LEU A 110 2.05 -5.47 6.79
N LEU A 111 2.97 -5.41 7.76
CA LEU A 111 2.66 -5.79 9.15
C LEU A 111 1.77 -4.74 9.81
N SER A 112 1.90 -3.47 9.42
CA SER A 112 1.16 -2.34 9.94
C SER A 112 -0.04 -1.99 9.06
N SER A 113 -0.29 -2.65 7.93
CA SER A 113 -1.61 -2.61 7.26
C SER A 113 -2.68 -3.24 8.15
N PHE A 114 -2.26 -4.01 9.15
CA PHE A 114 -2.98 -4.32 10.39
C PHE A 114 -3.52 -3.09 11.15
N PHE A 115 -2.87 -1.92 11.02
CA PHE A 115 -3.28 -0.63 11.61
C PHE A 115 -3.68 0.44 10.56
N TYR A 116 -3.12 0.40 9.35
CA TYR A 116 -3.39 1.38 8.29
C TYR A 116 -4.69 1.10 7.53
N VAL A 117 -5.22 -0.12 7.51
CA VAL A 117 -6.59 -0.37 7.03
C VAL A 117 -7.58 0.33 7.97
N ASN A 118 -7.36 0.31 9.28
CA ASN A 118 -8.20 1.05 10.22
C ASN A 118 -8.09 2.57 10.05
N ASN A 119 -6.94 3.11 9.61
CA ASN A 119 -6.78 4.55 9.40
C ASN A 119 -7.17 5.05 8.00
N ALA A 120 -6.97 4.27 6.94
CA ALA A 120 -7.55 4.60 5.63
C ALA A 120 -9.08 4.48 5.69
N TYR A 121 -9.60 3.45 6.38
CA TYR A 121 -11.02 3.28 6.65
C TYR A 121 -11.56 4.37 7.58
N SER A 122 -10.82 4.80 8.62
CA SER A 122 -11.25 5.91 9.49
C SER A 122 -11.16 7.28 8.82
N LEU A 123 -10.16 7.51 7.95
CA LEU A 123 -10.08 8.71 7.13
C LEU A 123 -11.24 8.74 6.14
N THR A 124 -11.53 7.63 5.43
CA THR A 124 -12.71 7.53 4.57
C THR A 124 -14.02 7.56 5.34
N LYS A 125 -14.08 7.10 6.60
CA LYS A 125 -15.29 7.09 7.44
C LYS A 125 -15.56 8.45 8.09
N GLN A 126 -14.51 9.22 8.41
CA GLN A 126 -14.63 10.63 8.78
C GLN A 126 -14.95 11.49 7.55
N LEU A 127 -14.40 11.17 6.38
CA LEU A 127 -14.71 11.84 5.11
C LEU A 127 -16.06 11.42 4.51
N ALA A 128 -16.61 10.26 4.84
CA ALA A 128 -17.92 9.75 4.38
C ALA A 128 -19.10 10.27 5.20
N LYS A 129 -18.85 10.91 6.36
CA LYS A 129 -19.89 11.69 7.05
C LYS A 129 -20.24 12.98 6.29
N SER A 130 -19.37 13.40 5.38
CA SER A 130 -19.67 14.33 4.29
C SER A 130 -19.81 13.54 2.98
N GLN A 131 -20.75 13.90 2.11
CA GLN A 131 -20.93 13.26 0.80
C GLN A 131 -19.59 13.12 0.03
N PRO A 132 -19.46 12.13 -0.88
CA PRO A 132 -18.21 11.82 -1.58
C PRO A 132 -17.88 12.91 -2.61
N ALA A 133 -17.44 14.07 -2.13
CA ALA A 133 -16.76 15.06 -2.92
C ALA A 133 -15.27 14.71 -2.91
N THR A 134 -14.76 14.47 -4.12
CA THR A 134 -13.34 14.50 -4.50
C THR A 134 -12.53 15.40 -3.55
N VAL A 135 -11.72 14.79 -2.68
CA VAL A 135 -10.77 15.54 -1.88
C VAL A 135 -9.77 16.14 -2.88
N GLY A 136 -9.85 17.45 -3.11
CA GLY A 136 -8.93 18.14 -4.02
C GLY A 136 -7.46 17.83 -3.70
N PRO A 137 -6.55 17.84 -4.69
CA PRO A 137 -5.17 17.41 -4.51
C PRO A 137 -4.45 18.18 -3.39
N SER A 138 -4.82 19.45 -3.18
CA SER A 138 -4.30 20.28 -2.09
C SER A 138 -4.73 19.78 -0.71
N LYS A 139 -5.98 19.32 -0.56
CA LYS A 139 -6.48 18.74 0.70
C LYS A 139 -5.83 17.39 0.98
N HIS A 140 -5.64 16.56 -0.03
CA HIS A 140 -4.93 15.29 0.08
C HIS A 140 -3.45 15.50 0.45
N LEU A 141 -2.77 16.41 -0.26
CA LEU A 141 -1.38 16.76 0.03
C LEU A 141 -1.23 17.34 1.44
N LYS A 142 -2.13 18.22 1.86
CA LYS A 142 -2.15 18.78 3.22
C LYS A 142 -2.33 17.68 4.27
N ALA A 143 -3.24 16.73 4.04
CA ALA A 143 -3.44 15.60 4.93
C ALA A 143 -2.18 14.73 5.03
N LEU A 144 -1.52 14.43 3.90
CA LEU A 144 -0.27 13.68 3.87
C LEU A 144 0.86 14.41 4.60
N LEU A 145 1.01 15.72 4.42
CA LEU A 145 2.02 16.53 5.08
C LEU A 145 1.77 16.74 6.58
N LEU A 146 0.54 16.54 7.06
CA LEU A 146 0.22 16.64 8.48
C LEU A 146 0.47 15.32 9.23
N ASP A 147 0.58 14.19 8.53
CA ASP A 147 0.80 12.89 9.16
C ASP A 147 2.28 12.72 9.60
N GLN A 148 2.49 12.44 10.89
CA GLN A 148 3.81 12.19 11.48
C GLN A 148 4.52 11.02 10.78
N LYS A 149 3.77 10.02 10.32
CA LYS A 149 4.33 8.83 9.67
C LYS A 149 4.92 9.16 8.29
N THR A 150 4.39 10.18 7.61
CA THR A 150 4.95 10.70 6.35
C THR A 150 6.35 11.24 6.57
N TYR A 151 6.59 11.99 7.66
CA TYR A 151 7.91 12.51 7.99
C TYR A 151 8.91 11.40 8.27
N ASN A 152 8.52 10.38 9.05
CA ASN A 152 9.39 9.23 9.33
C ASN A 152 9.80 8.50 8.04
N LEU A 153 8.86 8.35 7.09
CA LEU A 153 9.17 7.76 5.79
C LEU A 153 10.10 8.66 4.97
N ALA A 154 9.78 9.96 4.87
CA ALA A 154 10.59 10.92 4.11
C ALA A 154 12.03 10.98 4.63
N VAL A 155 12.22 10.99 5.96
CA VAL A 155 13.54 10.94 6.61
C VAL A 155 14.28 9.64 6.27
N THR A 156 13.59 8.49 6.30
CA THR A 156 14.20 7.19 5.96
C THR A 156 14.66 7.15 4.49
N TYR A 157 13.86 7.67 3.57
CA TYR A 157 14.23 7.74 2.15
C TYR A 157 15.32 8.79 1.88
N ALA A 158 15.31 9.93 2.59
CA ALA A 158 16.38 10.92 2.49
C ALA A 158 17.71 10.35 3.02
N PHE A 159 17.70 9.68 4.17
CA PHE A 159 18.88 9.04 4.75
C PHE A 159 19.43 7.95 3.83
N SER A 160 18.58 7.08 3.28
CA SER A 160 19.00 6.04 2.33
C SER A 160 19.56 6.63 1.03
N ALA A 161 19.03 7.75 0.53
CA ALA A 161 19.58 8.46 -0.62
C ALA A 161 20.96 9.07 -0.34
N ILE A 162 21.12 9.70 0.83
CA ILE A 162 22.40 10.29 1.29
C ILE A 162 23.44 9.18 1.44
N ALA A 163 23.09 8.07 2.09
CA ALA A 163 24.00 6.94 2.28
C ALA A 163 24.40 6.33 0.93
N TYR A 164 23.46 6.18 -0.01
CA TYR A 164 23.76 5.78 -1.38
C TYR A 164 24.70 6.78 -2.09
N GLY A 165 24.49 8.08 -1.91
CA GLY A 165 25.38 9.15 -2.39
C GLY A 165 26.80 9.03 -1.87
N ALA A 166 26.96 8.76 -0.57
CA ALA A 166 28.26 8.56 0.05
C ALA A 166 28.98 7.33 -0.54
N VAL A 167 28.28 6.21 -0.71
CA VAL A 167 28.85 4.99 -1.32
C VAL A 167 29.21 5.21 -2.79
N TYR A 168 28.34 5.89 -3.55
CA TYR A 168 28.57 6.21 -4.95
C TYR A 168 29.82 7.10 -5.13
N ILE A 169 29.95 8.16 -4.33
CA ILE A 169 31.14 9.02 -4.35
C ILE A 169 32.38 8.25 -3.93
N SER A 170 32.30 7.43 -2.87
CA SER A 170 33.44 6.64 -2.37
C SER A 170 33.94 5.65 -3.43
N CYS A 171 33.01 5.02 -4.15
CA CYS A 171 33.34 4.18 -5.28
C CYS A 171 34.03 5.00 -6.37
N LEU A 172 33.49 6.16 -6.74
CA LEU A 172 34.07 6.99 -7.80
C LEU A 172 35.46 7.52 -7.43
N SER A 173 35.69 7.94 -6.19
CA SER A 173 37.01 8.37 -5.70
C SER A 173 38.04 7.25 -5.62
N ALA A 174 37.61 6.00 -5.55
CA ALA A 174 38.52 4.85 -5.56
C ALA A 174 39.03 4.51 -6.97
N TYR A 175 38.35 4.97 -8.03
CA TYR A 175 38.68 4.68 -9.43
C TYR A 175 39.12 5.92 -10.22
N GLU A 176 38.77 7.12 -9.77
CA GLU A 176 39.15 8.38 -10.41
C GLU A 176 39.98 9.24 -9.45
N ASP A 177 41.26 9.39 -9.75
CA ASP A 177 42.19 10.20 -8.95
C ASP A 177 41.80 11.70 -8.94
N GLU A 178 41.11 12.19 -9.97
CA GLU A 178 40.67 13.59 -10.11
C GLU A 178 39.16 13.80 -9.82
N ALA A 179 38.49 12.86 -9.15
CA ALA A 179 37.04 12.94 -8.95
C ALA A 179 36.60 14.26 -8.26
N GLY A 180 37.43 14.79 -7.36
CA GLY A 180 37.25 16.12 -6.78
C GLY A 180 35.96 16.26 -5.94
N PHE A 181 35.53 15.18 -5.28
CA PHE A 181 34.33 15.14 -4.42
C PHE A 181 34.65 15.16 -2.93
N THR A 182 35.82 15.65 -2.52
CA THR A 182 36.13 15.86 -1.10
C THR A 182 35.24 16.98 -0.53
N PRO A 183 34.85 16.94 0.75
CA PRO A 183 34.05 18.02 1.37
C PRO A 183 34.72 19.39 1.28
N PHE A 184 36.06 19.40 1.30
CA PHE A 184 36.88 20.60 1.20
C PHE A 184 37.79 20.52 -0.03
N THR A 185 37.91 21.64 -0.74
CA THR A 185 38.87 21.81 -1.84
C THR A 185 39.87 22.89 -1.46
N SER A 186 41.16 22.59 -1.54
CA SER A 186 42.23 23.56 -1.33
C SER A 186 42.45 24.38 -2.61
N HIS A 187 42.43 25.70 -2.49
CA HIS A 187 42.79 26.60 -3.59
C HIS A 187 44.13 27.28 -3.28
N ILE A 188 45.08 27.21 -4.23
CA ILE A 188 46.49 27.65 -4.09
C ILE A 188 46.62 29.04 -3.46
N ARG A 189 45.77 29.99 -3.85
CA ARG A 189 45.82 31.39 -3.37
C ARG A 189 44.95 31.72 -2.15
N ARG A 190 44.07 30.82 -1.71
CA ARG A 190 42.89 31.20 -0.89
C ARG A 190 42.58 30.24 0.27
N GLY A 191 43.39 29.22 0.47
CA GLY A 191 43.18 28.24 1.54
C GLY A 191 42.05 27.27 1.22
N TRP A 192 41.40 26.76 2.27
CA TRP A 192 40.38 25.73 2.20
C TRP A 192 39.01 26.34 1.85
N GLN A 193 38.26 25.71 0.95
CA GLN A 193 36.92 26.13 0.52
C GLN A 193 35.94 24.95 0.59
N PHE A 194 34.66 25.22 0.79
CA PHE A 194 33.64 24.18 0.71
C PHE A 194 33.45 23.74 -0.73
N ASN A 195 33.40 22.43 -0.95
CA ASN A 195 33.16 21.88 -2.26
C ASN A 195 31.68 21.99 -2.62
N GLU A 196 31.35 22.93 -3.49
CA GLU A 196 30.00 23.12 -4.02
C GLU A 196 29.45 21.84 -4.68
N ARG A 197 30.32 21.05 -5.34
CA ARG A 197 29.91 19.81 -6.02
C ARG A 197 29.42 18.76 -5.03
N PHE A 198 30.11 18.64 -3.89
CA PHE A 198 29.74 17.74 -2.80
C PHE A 198 28.39 18.14 -2.20
N ILE A 199 28.25 19.41 -1.82
CA ILE A 199 27.02 19.94 -1.21
C ILE A 199 25.83 19.77 -2.17
N PHE A 200 26.01 20.09 -3.46
CA PHE A 200 24.96 19.95 -4.46
C PHE A 200 24.48 18.50 -4.60
N LEU A 201 25.40 17.54 -4.66
CA LEU A 201 25.04 16.13 -4.82
C LEU A 201 24.26 15.62 -3.61
N PHE A 202 24.70 15.91 -2.38
CA PHE A 202 24.02 15.45 -1.16
C PHE A 202 22.67 16.14 -0.94
N LEU A 203 22.57 17.44 -1.24
CA LEU A 203 21.30 18.16 -1.19
C LEU A 203 20.31 17.57 -2.20
N ASN A 204 20.77 17.30 -3.42
CA ASN A 204 19.94 16.67 -4.44
C ASN A 204 19.54 15.23 -4.04
N ALA A 205 20.44 14.45 -3.44
CA ALA A 205 20.13 13.12 -2.93
C ALA A 205 19.04 13.17 -1.84
N ALA A 206 19.19 14.06 -0.85
CA ALA A 206 18.21 14.23 0.22
C ALA A 206 16.82 14.62 -0.32
N LEU A 207 16.78 15.60 -1.24
CA LEU A 207 15.52 16.07 -1.82
C LEU A 207 14.89 15.01 -2.73
N LEU A 208 15.70 14.30 -3.53
CA LEU A 208 15.23 13.19 -4.36
C LEU A 208 14.59 12.10 -3.50
N GLY A 209 15.21 11.73 -2.37
CA GLY A 209 14.64 10.78 -1.42
C GLY A 209 13.32 11.25 -0.82
N ALA A 210 13.25 12.48 -0.34
CA ALA A 210 12.04 13.05 0.26
C ALA A 210 10.87 13.14 -0.73
N VAL A 211 11.12 13.64 -1.95
CA VAL A 211 10.09 13.76 -2.99
C VAL A 211 9.68 12.37 -3.51
N TYR A 212 10.60 11.41 -3.60
CA TYR A 212 10.27 10.03 -3.95
C TYR A 212 9.35 9.40 -2.88
N ALA A 213 9.63 9.58 -1.59
CA ALA A 213 8.75 9.10 -0.52
C ALA A 213 7.33 9.67 -0.64
N LEU A 214 7.21 11.00 -0.88
CA LEU A 214 5.92 11.65 -1.09
C LEU A 214 5.18 11.09 -2.30
N ARG A 215 5.88 10.84 -3.41
CA ARG A 215 5.32 10.18 -4.60
C ARG A 215 4.80 8.77 -4.30
N GLN A 216 5.49 8.01 -3.45
CA GLN A 216 5.04 6.65 -3.09
C GLN A 216 3.80 6.68 -2.20
N LEU A 217 3.68 7.65 -1.29
CA LEU A 217 2.45 7.89 -0.53
C LEU A 217 1.31 8.32 -1.46
N TRP A 218 1.57 9.27 -2.35
CA TRP A 218 0.57 9.78 -3.28
C TRP A 218 -0.06 8.69 -4.15
N ASN A 219 0.75 7.70 -4.54
CA ASN A 219 0.29 6.58 -5.35
C ASN A 219 -0.34 5.43 -4.52
N ASP A 220 -0.54 5.61 -3.21
CA ASP A 220 -0.99 4.58 -2.25
C ASP A 220 -0.20 3.28 -2.36
N ARG A 221 1.11 3.35 -2.59
CA ARG A 221 1.89 2.14 -2.89
C ARG A 221 2.00 1.20 -1.69
N PHE A 222 1.89 1.74 -0.48
CA PHE A 222 1.91 0.98 0.78
C PHE A 222 0.67 0.13 1.01
N VAL A 223 -0.38 0.28 0.19
CA VAL A 223 -1.56 -0.58 0.20
C VAL A 223 -1.34 -1.79 -0.72
N THR A 224 -1.53 -3.00 -0.19
CA THR A 224 -1.46 -4.24 -0.98
C THR A 224 -2.62 -4.31 -1.98
N ARG A 225 -2.30 -4.38 -3.27
CA ARG A 225 -3.29 -4.56 -4.34
C ARG A 225 -3.23 -5.99 -4.87
N PHE A 226 -4.33 -6.71 -4.72
CA PHE A 226 -4.49 -8.05 -5.26
C PHE A 226 -4.83 -7.98 -6.76
N PRO A 227 -3.94 -8.39 -7.68
CA PRO A 227 -4.20 -8.31 -9.12
C PRO A 227 -5.20 -9.38 -9.54
N SER A 228 -5.99 -9.09 -10.57
CA SER A 228 -6.94 -10.03 -11.17
C SER A 228 -6.26 -11.19 -11.91
N ASN A 229 -5.13 -10.92 -12.55
CA ASN A 229 -4.43 -11.90 -13.42
C ASN A 229 -3.51 -12.85 -12.63
N LEU A 230 -4.02 -13.48 -11.58
CA LEU A 230 -3.22 -14.34 -10.71
C LEU A 230 -2.67 -15.60 -11.42
N SER A 231 -3.32 -16.02 -12.53
CA SER A 231 -2.95 -17.16 -13.39
C SER A 231 -1.67 -16.96 -14.22
N SER A 232 -1.26 -15.70 -14.45
CA SER A 232 -0.04 -15.39 -15.20
C SER A 232 1.22 -15.82 -14.44
N SER A 233 2.25 -16.26 -15.16
CA SER A 233 3.55 -16.61 -14.58
C SER A 233 4.18 -15.42 -13.84
N ILE A 234 4.98 -15.70 -12.81
CA ILE A 234 5.63 -14.67 -11.98
C ILE A 234 6.54 -13.78 -12.85
N SER A 235 7.30 -14.38 -13.77
CA SER A 235 8.24 -13.69 -14.65
C SER A 235 7.51 -12.77 -15.63
N SER A 236 6.41 -13.22 -16.25
CA SER A 236 5.62 -12.37 -17.14
C SER A 236 5.02 -11.16 -16.41
N ARG A 237 4.61 -11.34 -15.15
CA ARG A 237 4.08 -10.25 -14.31
C ARG A 237 5.17 -9.29 -13.88
N ALA A 238 6.34 -9.81 -13.48
CA ALA A 238 7.51 -8.99 -13.18
C ALA A 238 7.93 -8.15 -14.38
N GLN A 239 8.01 -8.77 -15.55
CA GLN A 239 8.40 -8.09 -16.77
C GLN A 239 7.40 -7.00 -17.17
N SER A 240 6.08 -7.25 -17.10
CA SER A 240 5.07 -6.25 -17.46
C SER A 240 5.04 -5.05 -16.51
N HIS A 241 5.13 -5.30 -15.20
CA HIS A 241 5.20 -4.24 -14.20
C HIS A 241 6.50 -3.45 -14.30
N LEU A 242 7.63 -4.11 -14.54
CA LEU A 242 8.93 -3.45 -14.66
C LEU A 242 9.01 -2.59 -15.92
N LYS A 243 8.55 -3.11 -17.07
CA LYS A 243 8.48 -2.36 -18.34
C LYS A 243 7.64 -1.10 -18.22
N ARG A 244 6.59 -1.11 -17.41
CA ARG A 244 5.73 0.07 -17.18
C ARG A 244 6.34 1.04 -16.17
N ASN A 245 6.83 0.54 -15.04
CA ASN A 245 7.16 1.38 -13.91
C ASN A 245 8.55 2.01 -14.00
N VAL A 246 9.55 1.29 -14.53
CA VAL A 246 10.94 1.78 -14.59
C VAL A 246 11.07 3.02 -15.48
N PRO A 247 10.53 3.08 -16.71
CA PRO A 247 10.60 4.29 -17.53
C PRO A 247 9.91 5.48 -16.87
N MET A 248 8.77 5.26 -16.19
CA MET A 248 8.07 6.31 -15.45
C MET A 248 8.89 6.81 -14.26
N ALA A 249 9.63 5.93 -13.59
CA ALA A 249 10.51 6.28 -12.49
C ALA A 249 11.77 7.04 -12.98
N MET A 250 12.35 6.64 -14.12
CA MET A 250 13.45 7.35 -14.76
C MET A 250 13.05 8.76 -15.19
N LYS A 251 11.88 8.93 -15.84
CA LYS A 251 11.33 10.26 -16.18
C LYS A 251 11.16 11.14 -14.94
N PHE A 252 10.62 10.58 -13.86
CA PHE A 252 10.48 11.30 -12.60
C PHE A 252 11.84 11.73 -12.02
N ALA A 253 12.84 10.84 -12.02
CA ALA A 253 14.19 11.17 -11.55
C ALA A 253 14.81 12.32 -12.36
N LEU A 254 14.67 12.30 -13.69
CA LEU A 254 15.14 13.37 -14.57
C LEU A 254 14.46 14.71 -14.27
N ILE A 255 13.14 14.70 -14.09
CA ILE A 255 12.38 15.91 -13.74
C ILE A 255 12.89 16.48 -12.41
N VAL A 256 13.06 15.65 -11.38
CA VAL A 256 13.53 16.11 -10.06
C VAL A 256 14.96 16.66 -10.14
N VAL A 257 15.87 16.00 -10.84
CA VAL A 257 17.23 16.50 -11.02
C VAL A 257 17.24 17.85 -11.74
N LEU A 258 16.44 18.00 -12.81
CA LEU A 258 16.37 19.24 -13.59
C LEU A 258 15.71 20.38 -12.82
N THR A 259 14.69 20.09 -12.00
CA THR A 259 14.06 21.11 -11.15
C THR A 259 14.98 21.55 -10.03
N VAL A 260 15.72 20.63 -9.39
CA VAL A 260 16.73 20.97 -8.40
C VAL A 260 17.86 21.78 -9.03
N LEU A 261 18.34 21.40 -10.22
CA LEU A 261 19.36 22.15 -10.94
C LEU A 261 18.89 23.57 -11.28
N SER A 262 17.69 23.72 -11.84
CA SER A 262 17.11 25.02 -12.17
C SER A 262 16.91 25.88 -10.92
N SER A 263 16.36 25.30 -9.85
CA SER A 263 16.18 25.97 -8.56
C SER A 263 17.52 26.39 -7.97
N TYR A 264 18.52 25.53 -8.03
CA TYR A 264 19.87 25.82 -7.57
C TYR A 264 20.47 26.99 -8.33
N LEU A 265 20.44 26.99 -9.66
CA LEU A 265 21.00 28.08 -10.47
C LEU A 265 20.31 29.43 -10.20
N LEU A 266 18.99 29.44 -10.00
CA LEU A 266 18.22 30.65 -9.69
C LEU A 266 18.49 31.17 -8.27
N THR A 267 18.53 30.27 -7.29
CA THR A 267 18.64 30.64 -5.87
C THR A 267 20.08 30.85 -5.41
N LYS A 268 21.06 30.21 -6.05
CA LYS A 268 22.50 30.27 -5.69
C LYS A 268 22.98 31.71 -5.48
N LYS A 269 22.73 32.60 -6.46
CA LYS A 269 23.16 34.01 -6.37
C LYS A 269 22.45 34.76 -5.22
N SER A 270 21.18 34.46 -4.99
CA SER A 270 20.38 35.07 -3.91
C SER A 270 20.90 34.62 -2.54
N ILE A 271 21.09 33.32 -2.34
CA ILE A 271 21.61 32.73 -1.09
C ILE A 271 23.00 33.29 -0.77
N TYR A 272 23.90 33.38 -1.77
CA TYR A 272 25.21 33.97 -1.53
C TYR A 272 25.13 35.45 -1.15
N ARG A 273 24.21 36.21 -1.76
CA ARG A 273 24.01 37.62 -1.44
C ARG A 273 23.47 37.81 -0.02
N THR A 274 22.50 36.98 0.41
CA THR A 274 21.90 37.07 1.75
C THR A 274 22.89 36.64 2.83
N VAL A 275 23.64 35.55 2.62
CA VAL A 275 24.69 35.12 3.56
C VAL A 275 25.80 36.17 3.65
N ALA A 276 26.22 36.74 2.52
CA ALA A 276 27.20 37.82 2.51
C ALA A 276 26.68 39.06 3.25
N SER A 277 25.43 39.49 3.02
CA SER A 277 24.86 40.64 3.70
C SER A 277 24.66 40.40 5.20
N LEU A 278 24.26 39.20 5.61
CA LEU A 278 24.08 38.86 7.02
C LEU A 278 25.43 38.87 7.75
N SER A 279 26.47 38.26 7.17
CA SER A 279 27.81 38.25 7.76
C SER A 279 28.43 39.65 7.88
N LEU A 280 28.19 40.54 6.90
CA LEU A 280 28.60 41.94 6.98
C LEU A 280 27.77 42.73 8.01
N ALA A 281 26.46 42.48 8.10
CA ALA A 281 25.58 43.19 9.02
C ALA A 281 25.85 42.81 10.48
N THR A 282 26.05 41.52 10.78
CA THR A 282 26.42 41.04 12.12
C THR A 282 27.78 41.59 12.53
N PHE A 283 28.74 41.64 11.60
CA PHE A 283 30.06 42.21 11.86
C PHE A 283 29.99 43.73 12.08
N ARG A 284 29.20 44.44 11.26
CA ARG A 284 28.98 45.89 11.42
C ARG A 284 28.32 46.23 12.75
N LEU A 285 27.37 45.42 13.22
CA LEU A 285 26.76 45.58 14.54
C LEU A 285 27.73 45.29 15.68
N VAL A 286 28.52 44.22 15.60
CA VAL A 286 29.53 43.88 16.62
C VAL A 286 30.63 44.94 16.69
N CYS A 287 31.11 45.44 15.54
CA CYS A 287 32.08 46.54 15.50
C CYS A 287 31.50 47.87 16.01
N LEU A 288 30.21 48.13 15.77
CA LEU A 288 29.52 49.32 16.28
C LEU A 288 29.32 49.25 17.80
N PHE A 289 29.08 48.07 18.37
CA PHE A 289 28.88 47.89 19.81
C PHE A 289 30.19 47.83 20.62
N LEU A 290 31.32 47.44 20.01
CA LEU A 290 32.60 47.27 20.70
C LEU A 290 33.60 48.43 20.53
N PHE A 291 33.18 49.61 20.06
CA PHE A 291 33.97 50.87 20.10
C PHE A 291 35.42 50.78 19.55
N PHE A 292 35.69 49.93 18.55
CA PHE A 292 36.99 49.91 17.87
C PHE A 292 36.89 50.61 16.50
N PRO A 293 37.42 51.84 16.35
CA PRO A 293 37.49 52.53 15.07
C PRO A 293 38.75 52.04 14.34
N THR A 294 38.73 50.82 13.83
CA THR A 294 39.79 50.37 12.91
C THR A 294 39.17 50.00 11.57
N ASN A 295 39.60 50.73 10.55
CA ASN A 295 39.41 50.47 9.12
C ASN A 295 40.10 49.16 8.69
N MET A 296 39.97 48.09 9.46
CA MET A 296 40.56 46.81 9.14
C MET A 296 39.53 46.01 8.34
N SER A 297 39.70 46.06 7.02
CA SER A 297 38.96 45.25 6.04
C SER A 297 39.32 43.76 6.18
N TYR A 298 39.03 43.14 7.34
CA TYR A 298 38.90 41.70 7.43
C TYR A 298 37.64 41.31 6.69
N ARG A 299 37.78 41.07 5.38
CA ARG A 299 36.74 40.42 4.58
C ARG A 299 36.35 39.14 5.33
N PRO A 300 35.06 38.93 5.66
CA PRO A 300 34.67 37.79 6.47
C PRO A 300 35.18 36.50 5.82
N HIS A 301 36.00 35.73 6.53
CA HIS A 301 36.58 34.47 6.04
C HIS A 301 35.52 33.49 5.53
N LEU A 302 34.27 33.62 6.00
CA LEU A 302 33.10 32.93 5.48
C LEU A 302 32.84 33.19 3.99
N PHE A 303 33.11 34.40 3.50
CA PHE A 303 32.98 34.76 2.09
C PHE A 303 34.04 34.09 1.21
N THR A 304 35.27 33.89 1.74
CA THR A 304 36.31 33.12 1.04
C THR A 304 36.00 31.62 1.03
N LEU A 305 35.31 31.11 2.05
CA LEU A 305 34.88 29.71 2.15
C LEU A 305 33.73 29.35 1.20
N LEU A 306 32.90 30.33 0.83
CA LEU A 306 31.67 30.17 0.07
C LEU A 306 31.77 30.64 -1.39
N ARG A 307 32.97 30.83 -1.92
CA ARG A 307 33.12 31.37 -3.28
C ARG A 307 32.92 30.29 -4.35
N GLN A 308 32.16 30.67 -5.38
CA GLN A 308 31.57 29.82 -6.42
C GLN A 308 32.57 28.92 -7.15
N ASN A 309 32.26 27.64 -7.22
CA ASN A 309 32.78 26.77 -8.27
C ASN A 309 31.67 26.65 -9.34
N ASN A 310 32.03 26.59 -10.62
CA ASN A 310 31.01 26.49 -11.67
C ASN A 310 30.44 25.06 -11.69
N VAL A 311 29.12 24.94 -11.76
CA VAL A 311 28.45 23.66 -12.01
C VAL A 311 28.89 23.21 -13.40
N THR A 312 29.76 22.21 -13.45
CA THR A 312 30.26 21.67 -14.71
C THR A 312 29.23 20.72 -15.32
N PHE A 313 29.21 20.63 -16.65
CA PHE A 313 28.37 19.67 -17.36
C PHE A 313 28.60 18.23 -16.86
N GLY A 314 29.85 17.87 -16.54
CA GLY A 314 30.19 16.59 -15.94
C GLY A 314 29.51 16.32 -14.59
N LEU A 315 29.33 17.33 -13.74
CA LEU A 315 28.60 17.19 -12.47
C LEU A 315 27.11 16.91 -12.72
N VAL A 316 26.50 17.58 -13.70
CA VAL A 316 25.09 17.38 -14.07
C VAL A 316 24.89 15.95 -14.59
N LEU A 317 25.76 15.48 -15.49
CA LEU A 317 25.70 14.11 -16.01
C LEU A 317 25.84 13.08 -14.88
N ARG A 318 26.85 13.22 -14.00
CA ARG A 318 27.08 12.30 -12.88
C ARG A 318 25.92 12.27 -11.90
N THR A 319 25.37 13.44 -11.58
CA THR A 319 24.19 13.56 -10.70
C THR A 319 22.95 12.92 -11.34
N THR A 320 22.83 13.01 -12.66
CA THR A 320 21.75 12.39 -13.42
C THR A 320 21.87 10.86 -13.43
N VAL A 321 23.05 10.33 -13.70
CA VAL A 321 23.33 8.87 -13.65
C VAL A 321 23.11 8.32 -12.24
N PHE A 322 23.58 9.04 -11.22
CA PHE A 322 23.31 8.75 -9.81
C PHE A 322 21.81 8.64 -9.51
N ALA A 323 21.03 9.66 -9.88
CA ALA A 323 19.59 9.70 -9.61
C ALA A 323 18.83 8.62 -10.36
N LEU A 324 19.17 8.38 -11.64
CA LEU A 324 18.60 7.31 -12.45
C LEU A 324 18.89 5.94 -11.84
N GLY A 325 20.13 5.68 -11.42
CA GLY A 325 20.51 4.42 -10.78
C GLY A 325 19.79 4.19 -9.46
N LEU A 326 19.74 5.20 -8.58
CA LEU A 326 19.07 5.12 -7.29
C LEU A 326 17.56 4.86 -7.44
N VAL A 327 16.88 5.67 -8.24
CA VAL A 327 15.42 5.56 -8.41
C VAL A 327 15.03 4.27 -9.13
N SER A 328 15.82 3.83 -10.11
CA SER A 328 15.60 2.54 -10.78
C SER A 328 15.76 1.37 -9.82
N SER A 329 16.77 1.40 -8.96
CA SER A 329 16.99 0.40 -7.90
C SER A 329 15.80 0.30 -6.95
N TRP A 330 15.33 1.44 -6.45
CA TRP A 330 14.15 1.49 -5.58
C TRP A 330 12.90 1.00 -6.30
N GLU A 331 12.72 1.35 -7.57
CA GLU A 331 11.55 0.93 -8.34
C GLU A 331 11.55 -0.58 -8.60
N VAL A 332 12.70 -1.16 -8.95
CA VAL A 332 12.83 -2.62 -9.10
C VAL A 332 12.54 -3.31 -7.79
N THR A 333 13.13 -2.84 -6.68
CA THR A 333 12.91 -3.43 -5.35
C THR A 333 11.44 -3.36 -4.94
N ASN A 334 10.80 -2.21 -5.14
CA ASN A 334 9.40 -2.02 -4.80
C ASN A 334 8.48 -2.87 -5.71
N THR A 335 8.74 -2.97 -7.02
CA THR A 335 7.94 -3.81 -7.92
C THR A 335 8.08 -5.30 -7.63
N LEU A 336 9.29 -5.78 -7.33
CA LEU A 336 9.51 -7.16 -6.88
C LEU A 336 8.73 -7.43 -5.59
N PHE A 337 8.79 -6.51 -4.62
CA PHE A 337 8.02 -6.63 -3.39
C PHE A 337 6.51 -6.69 -3.66
N ASP A 338 5.98 -5.84 -4.54
CA ASP A 338 4.55 -5.80 -4.92
C ASP A 338 4.09 -7.16 -5.48
N ILE A 339 4.92 -7.82 -6.28
CA ILE A 339 4.58 -9.09 -6.93
C ILE A 339 4.72 -10.28 -5.98
N TYR A 340 5.83 -10.36 -5.26
CA TYR A 340 6.11 -11.49 -4.37
C TYR A 340 5.26 -11.47 -3.10
N SER A 341 4.89 -10.29 -2.59
CA SER A 341 3.96 -10.19 -1.46
C SER A 341 2.57 -10.73 -1.80
N VAL A 342 2.16 -10.67 -3.08
CA VAL A 342 0.81 -11.02 -3.53
C VAL A 342 0.71 -12.41 -4.17
N HIS A 343 1.82 -13.13 -4.32
CA HIS A 343 1.81 -14.43 -4.99
C HIS A 343 1.08 -15.51 -4.15
N PRO A 344 0.12 -16.27 -4.73
CA PRO A 344 -0.59 -17.32 -4.00
C PRO A 344 0.34 -18.51 -3.70
N ILE A 345 0.29 -19.03 -2.47
CA ILE A 345 0.99 -20.26 -2.07
C ILE A 345 -0.02 -21.13 -1.34
N ILE A 346 0.06 -22.44 -1.58
CA ILE A 346 -0.76 -23.45 -0.91
C ILE A 346 -0.07 -23.77 0.43
N ILE A 347 -0.58 -23.22 1.54
CA ILE A 347 0.00 -23.36 2.87
C ILE A 347 -0.51 -24.63 3.56
N SER A 348 -1.75 -25.02 3.28
CA SER A 348 -2.42 -26.17 3.91
C SER A 348 -1.62 -27.46 3.76
N LYS A 349 -1.01 -27.71 2.59
CA LYS A 349 -0.17 -28.91 2.32
C LYS A 349 1.03 -29.08 3.26
N ILE A 350 1.47 -28.01 3.91
CA ILE A 350 2.60 -28.03 4.86
C ILE A 350 2.09 -28.23 6.30
N ALA A 351 0.80 -28.02 6.54
CA ALA A 351 0.19 -28.20 7.84
C ALA A 351 -0.07 -29.69 8.14
N GLN A 352 -0.12 -30.02 9.43
CA GLN A 352 -0.38 -31.39 9.89
C GLN A 352 -1.84 -31.78 9.60
N ASN A 353 -2.77 -30.86 9.88
CA ASN A 353 -4.19 -30.94 9.48
C ASN A 353 -4.47 -29.83 8.45
N PRO A 354 -4.51 -30.15 7.15
CA PRO A 354 -4.61 -29.09 6.13
C PRO A 354 -5.98 -28.39 6.10
N THR A 355 -7.09 -29.09 6.38
CA THR A 355 -8.45 -28.51 6.37
C THR A 355 -8.64 -27.53 7.53
N ASP A 356 -8.18 -27.89 8.73
CA ASP A 356 -8.24 -27.00 9.89
C ASP A 356 -7.37 -25.74 9.70
N CYS A 357 -6.20 -25.90 9.08
CA CYS A 357 -5.33 -24.77 8.75
C CYS A 357 -6.01 -23.81 7.76
N LEU A 358 -6.73 -24.35 6.77
CA LEU A 358 -7.46 -23.56 5.79
C LEU A 358 -8.62 -22.80 6.44
N ILE A 359 -9.42 -23.47 7.27
CA ILE A 359 -10.55 -22.86 8.01
C ILE A 359 -10.04 -21.74 8.92
N SER A 360 -8.95 -21.98 9.66
CA SER A 360 -8.33 -20.96 10.52
C SER A 360 -7.86 -19.74 9.71
N GLY A 361 -7.35 -19.95 8.50
CA GLY A 361 -7.00 -18.87 7.58
C GLY A 361 -8.22 -18.08 7.10
N MET A 362 -9.32 -18.76 6.76
CA MET A 362 -10.58 -18.12 6.33
C MET A 362 -11.24 -17.30 7.45
N GLN A 363 -11.07 -17.73 8.71
CA GLN A 363 -11.58 -17.04 9.90
C GLN A 363 -10.67 -15.91 10.39
N SER A 364 -9.52 -15.67 9.74
CA SER A 364 -8.59 -14.64 10.19
C SER A 364 -9.18 -13.23 10.08
N THR A 365 -8.86 -12.37 11.05
CA THR A 365 -9.27 -10.94 11.05
C THR A 365 -8.58 -10.15 9.95
N ASP A 366 -7.40 -10.60 9.54
CA ASP A 366 -6.52 -9.89 8.62
C ASP A 366 -6.92 -10.18 7.18
N PHE A 367 -7.39 -9.15 6.48
CA PHE A 367 -7.78 -9.23 5.07
C PHE A 367 -6.70 -9.89 4.19
N TYR A 368 -5.42 -9.62 4.49
CA TYR A 368 -4.29 -10.19 3.75
C TYR A 368 -4.25 -11.72 3.84
N TYR A 369 -4.30 -12.30 5.05
CA TYR A 369 -4.26 -13.75 5.23
C TYR A 369 -5.57 -14.40 4.80
N LYS A 370 -6.69 -13.77 5.10
CA LYS A 370 -8.03 -14.19 4.69
C LYS A 370 -8.13 -14.35 3.17
N TYR A 371 -7.66 -13.36 2.42
CA TYR A 371 -7.66 -13.41 0.96
C TYR A 371 -6.84 -14.59 0.41
N PHE A 372 -5.66 -14.86 0.97
CA PHE A 372 -4.88 -16.04 0.55
C PHE A 372 -5.54 -17.36 0.92
N ALA A 373 -6.20 -17.44 2.07
CA ALA A 373 -6.95 -18.61 2.46
C ALA A 373 -8.09 -18.89 1.47
N TYR A 374 -8.83 -17.85 1.05
CA TYR A 374 -9.88 -17.99 0.04
C TYR A 374 -9.35 -18.35 -1.36
N LEU A 375 -8.18 -17.82 -1.75
CA LEU A 375 -7.53 -18.26 -2.99
C LEU A 375 -7.10 -19.72 -2.94
N GLU A 376 -6.56 -20.15 -1.80
CA GLU A 376 -6.17 -21.53 -1.58
C GLU A 376 -7.41 -22.45 -1.56
N PHE A 377 -8.50 -22.02 -0.93
CA PHE A 377 -9.80 -22.70 -0.91
C PHE A 377 -10.27 -23.05 -2.32
N VAL A 378 -10.36 -22.06 -3.21
CA VAL A 378 -10.76 -22.29 -4.62
C VAL A 378 -9.78 -23.23 -5.35
N LYS A 379 -8.47 -23.00 -5.18
CA LYS A 379 -7.46 -23.76 -5.93
C LYS A 379 -7.39 -25.23 -5.50
N VAL A 380 -7.50 -25.48 -4.20
CA VAL A 380 -7.43 -26.82 -3.63
C VAL A 380 -8.68 -27.63 -4.01
N PHE A 381 -9.88 -27.05 -3.85
CA PHE A 381 -11.13 -27.77 -4.12
C PHE A 381 -11.49 -27.86 -5.60
N SER A 382 -10.92 -27.04 -6.48
CA SER A 382 -11.04 -27.26 -7.94
C SER A 382 -10.11 -28.38 -8.44
N SER A 383 -8.89 -28.49 -7.91
CA SER A 383 -7.86 -29.37 -8.51
C SER A 383 -7.67 -30.72 -7.80
N SER A 384 -7.91 -30.82 -6.48
CA SER A 384 -7.49 -31.97 -5.67
C SER A 384 -8.67 -32.81 -5.20
N GLN A 385 -8.93 -33.94 -5.87
CA GLN A 385 -9.99 -34.88 -5.49
C GLN A 385 -9.79 -35.47 -4.09
N GLU A 386 -8.56 -35.90 -3.76
CA GLU A 386 -8.22 -36.44 -2.43
C GLU A 386 -8.62 -35.49 -1.29
N ARG A 387 -8.46 -34.18 -1.51
CA ARG A 387 -8.80 -33.17 -0.50
C ARG A 387 -10.30 -33.01 -0.32
N ARG A 388 -11.07 -33.09 -1.40
CA ARG A 388 -12.53 -33.05 -1.35
C ARG A 388 -13.06 -34.25 -0.58
N GLN A 389 -12.57 -35.45 -0.89
CA GLN A 389 -12.96 -36.67 -0.20
C GLN A 389 -12.66 -36.65 1.31
N GLU A 390 -11.54 -36.04 1.73
CA GLU A 390 -11.25 -35.88 3.17
C GLU A 390 -12.30 -35.02 3.88
N VAL A 391 -12.84 -33.99 3.21
CA VAL A 391 -13.93 -33.17 3.77
C VAL A 391 -15.24 -33.96 3.79
N TYR A 392 -15.53 -34.75 2.75
CA TYR A 392 -16.78 -35.51 2.63
C TYR A 392 -16.86 -36.65 3.65
N LYS A 393 -15.72 -37.27 3.97
CA LYS A 393 -15.63 -38.37 4.93
C LYS A 393 -15.59 -37.91 6.40
N ASP A 394 -15.47 -36.61 6.67
CA ASP A 394 -15.38 -36.05 8.03
C ASP A 394 -16.75 -35.93 8.74
N ILE A 395 -17.48 -37.04 8.83
CA ILE A 395 -18.85 -37.10 9.38
C ILE A 395 -18.84 -37.21 10.90
N HIS A 396 -17.84 -37.90 11.46
CA HIS A 396 -17.80 -38.18 12.90
C HIS A 396 -17.43 -36.95 13.74
N ARG A 397 -16.84 -35.92 13.12
CA ARG A 397 -16.42 -34.71 13.80
C ARG A 397 -17.59 -33.74 13.92
N LYS A 398 -17.87 -33.26 15.14
CA LYS A 398 -18.88 -32.22 15.41
C LYS A 398 -18.20 -30.94 15.90
N PRO A 399 -18.32 -29.80 15.21
CA PRO A 399 -18.92 -29.61 13.89
C PRO A 399 -18.05 -30.22 12.79
N SER A 400 -18.68 -30.70 11.70
CA SER A 400 -17.96 -31.31 10.57
C SER A 400 -17.08 -30.27 9.88
N SER A 401 -16.04 -30.72 9.19
CA SER A 401 -15.22 -29.81 8.38
C SER A 401 -16.05 -29.07 7.33
N TRP A 402 -17.07 -29.72 6.76
CA TRP A 402 -18.01 -29.09 5.83
C TRP A 402 -18.82 -27.98 6.51
N ASP A 403 -19.44 -28.24 7.66
CA ASP A 403 -20.25 -27.24 8.37
C ASP A 403 -19.44 -25.98 8.72
N LYS A 404 -18.17 -26.17 9.09
CA LYS A 404 -17.24 -25.07 9.37
C LYS A 404 -16.91 -24.27 8.11
N ILE A 405 -16.65 -24.94 6.99
CA ILE A 405 -16.37 -24.27 5.70
C ILE A 405 -17.62 -23.51 5.22
N LEU A 406 -18.78 -24.17 5.26
CA LEU A 406 -20.06 -23.60 4.85
C LEU A 406 -20.41 -22.37 5.68
N SER A 407 -20.33 -22.46 7.01
CA SER A 407 -20.65 -21.33 7.90
C SER A 407 -19.75 -20.13 7.66
N VAL A 408 -18.43 -20.34 7.51
CA VAL A 408 -17.47 -19.25 7.27
C VAL A 408 -17.64 -18.64 5.88
N ALA A 409 -17.82 -19.46 4.84
CA ALA A 409 -17.98 -18.96 3.48
C ALA A 409 -19.32 -18.24 3.27
N VAL A 410 -20.41 -18.75 3.84
CA VAL A 410 -21.73 -18.10 3.80
C VAL A 410 -21.72 -16.80 4.60
N GLN A 411 -21.04 -16.77 5.75
CA GLN A 411 -20.87 -15.53 6.52
C GLN A 411 -20.24 -14.43 5.67
N GLU A 412 -19.20 -14.73 4.88
CA GLU A 412 -18.61 -13.73 3.96
C GLU A 412 -19.58 -13.25 2.88
N LEU A 413 -20.38 -14.15 2.30
CA LEU A 413 -21.39 -13.78 1.30
C LEU A 413 -22.42 -12.82 1.91
N VAL A 414 -22.93 -13.14 3.10
CA VAL A 414 -23.93 -12.33 3.81
C VAL A 414 -23.33 -10.99 4.26
N GLU A 415 -22.13 -10.97 4.82
CA GLU A 415 -21.44 -9.72 5.19
C GLU A 415 -21.15 -8.84 3.97
N GLY A 416 -20.70 -9.43 2.87
CA GLY A 416 -20.47 -8.72 1.62
C GLY A 416 -21.75 -8.14 1.03
N ARG A 417 -22.84 -8.92 1.02
CA ARG A 417 -24.16 -8.50 0.55
C ARG A 417 -24.74 -7.39 1.42
N THR A 418 -24.68 -7.52 2.74
CA THR A 418 -25.21 -6.51 3.68
C THR A 418 -24.49 -5.18 3.55
N LYS A 419 -23.16 -5.16 3.38
CA LYS A 419 -22.40 -3.91 3.15
C LYS A 419 -22.82 -3.16 1.88
N VAL A 420 -23.13 -3.90 0.82
CA VAL A 420 -23.65 -3.34 -0.43
C VAL A 420 -25.06 -2.75 -0.21
N LEU A 421 -25.94 -3.52 0.43
CA LEU A 421 -27.32 -3.10 0.73
C LEU A 421 -27.37 -1.86 1.62
N THR A 422 -26.50 -1.76 2.63
CA THR A 422 -26.45 -0.59 3.52
C THR A 422 -25.69 0.59 2.92
N LYS A 423 -25.20 0.47 1.67
CA LYS A 423 -24.40 1.48 0.97
C LYS A 423 -23.22 2.01 1.81
N GLY A 424 -22.65 1.16 2.66
CA GLY A 424 -21.54 1.51 3.56
C GLY A 424 -21.93 2.17 4.90
N VAL A 425 -23.21 2.23 5.27
CA VAL A 425 -23.64 2.65 6.62
C VAL A 425 -23.55 1.42 7.57
N PRO A 426 -22.84 1.49 8.70
CA PRO A 426 -22.73 0.35 9.61
C PRO A 426 -24.06 0.11 10.32
N THR A 427 -24.71 -1.02 10.03
CA THR A 427 -25.85 -1.54 10.79
C THR A 427 -25.34 -2.25 12.05
N ASN A 428 -25.45 -1.59 13.20
CA ASN A 428 -25.53 -2.32 14.46
C ASN A 428 -26.89 -3.01 14.51
N LYS A 429 -26.94 -4.33 14.25
CA LYS A 429 -27.80 -5.32 14.92
C LYS A 429 -27.77 -6.67 14.21
N THR A 430 -27.37 -7.69 14.95
CA THR A 430 -27.61 -9.13 14.73
C THR A 430 -29.13 -9.40 14.65
N PRO A 431 -29.63 -10.30 13.79
CA PRO A 431 -31.02 -10.72 13.81
C PRO A 431 -31.22 -11.80 14.88
N THR A 432 -32.00 -11.50 15.93
CA THR A 432 -32.48 -12.50 16.89
C THR A 432 -33.82 -13.06 16.42
N VAL A 433 -33.88 -14.39 16.48
CA VAL A 433 -35.01 -15.28 16.22
C VAL A 433 -36.32 -14.79 16.85
N VAL A 434 -37.39 -14.90 16.07
CA VAL A 434 -38.79 -14.69 16.44
C VAL A 434 -39.23 -15.81 17.39
N ASN A 435 -39.79 -15.44 18.55
CA ASN A 435 -40.83 -16.21 19.22
C ASN A 435 -41.87 -15.23 19.79
N SER A 436 -43.11 -15.44 19.36
CA SER A 436 -44.38 -14.80 19.73
C SER A 436 -44.80 -15.23 21.16
N THR A 437 -45.69 -14.62 21.97
CA THR A 437 -46.85 -13.70 21.83
C THR A 437 -47.24 -13.19 23.27
N PRO A 438 -48.41 -12.56 23.54
CA PRO A 438 -48.66 -11.12 23.76
C PRO A 438 -48.98 -10.71 25.24
N ASP A 439 -49.03 -9.40 25.54
CA ASP A 439 -50.24 -8.73 26.07
C ASP A 439 -50.02 -7.24 26.41
N ALA A 440 -51.10 -6.48 26.23
CA ALA A 440 -51.21 -5.04 26.35
C ALA A 440 -51.40 -4.56 27.80
N THR A 441 -51.08 -3.28 28.09
CA THR A 441 -52.01 -2.21 28.55
C THR A 441 -51.26 -1.08 29.29
N THR A 442 -51.78 0.13 29.09
CA THR A 442 -51.29 1.47 29.40
C THR A 442 -51.44 1.93 30.88
N SER A 443 -50.55 2.85 31.30
CA SER A 443 -50.66 3.93 32.33
C SER A 443 -50.67 3.65 33.85
N SER A 444 -49.77 4.32 34.59
CA SER A 444 -50.07 5.42 35.55
C SER A 444 -48.81 5.95 36.27
N SER A 445 -48.48 7.24 36.12
CA SER A 445 -48.43 8.34 37.13
C SER A 445 -47.37 8.32 38.26
N LYS A 446 -46.42 9.27 38.23
CA LYS A 446 -46.23 10.36 39.24
C LYS A 446 -44.84 11.04 39.11
N LEU A 447 -44.85 12.37 39.16
CA LEU A 447 -43.72 13.30 39.21
C LEU A 447 -42.82 13.11 40.45
N ARG A 448 -41.52 13.43 40.32
CA ARG A 448 -40.74 14.11 41.38
C ARG A 448 -39.53 14.91 40.87
N VAL A 449 -39.64 16.23 41.08
CA VAL A 449 -38.67 17.32 41.39
C VAL A 449 -37.22 17.22 40.91
N VAL A 450 -36.82 18.25 40.17
CA VAL A 450 -35.46 18.60 39.71
C VAL A 450 -34.73 19.38 40.80
N ASP A 451 -33.51 18.95 41.14
CA ASP A 451 -32.59 19.68 42.01
C ASP A 451 -31.51 20.37 41.16
N ASN A 452 -31.44 21.70 41.28
CA ASN A 452 -30.49 22.58 40.60
C ASN A 452 -29.32 22.91 41.55
N GLN A 453 -28.11 22.46 41.24
CA GLN A 453 -26.88 23.08 41.74
C GLN A 453 -25.84 23.16 40.62
N GLU A 454 -25.01 24.20 40.70
CA GLU A 454 -23.90 24.57 39.80
C GLU A 454 -24.23 25.53 38.63
N ILE A 455 -25.05 26.52 38.99
CA ILE A 455 -24.70 27.95 38.79
C ILE A 455 -23.26 28.13 39.32
N PHE A 456 -22.28 28.44 38.45
CA PHE A 456 -20.99 29.13 38.71
C PHE A 456 -19.89 28.67 37.74
N LYS A 457 -20.05 28.93 36.43
CA LYS A 457 -18.89 29.18 35.55
C LYS A 457 -19.16 30.40 34.66
N ARG A 458 -18.42 31.48 34.92
CA ARG A 458 -18.34 32.68 34.08
C ARG A 458 -17.66 32.33 32.75
N ASN A 459 -18.33 32.57 31.62
CA ASN A 459 -17.67 32.70 30.32
C ASN A 459 -17.26 34.17 30.10
N PRO A 460 -16.00 34.48 29.77
CA PRO A 460 -15.64 35.80 29.25
C PRO A 460 -16.11 35.98 27.79
N LYS A 461 -16.53 37.21 27.51
CA LYS A 461 -17.17 37.73 26.30
C LYS A 461 -16.29 37.65 25.05
N SER A 462 -16.94 37.50 23.88
CA SER A 462 -16.66 38.36 22.73
C SER A 462 -17.95 38.69 21.98
N THR A 463 -18.37 39.93 22.16
CA THR A 463 -19.51 40.62 21.56
C THR A 463 -19.23 40.86 20.07
N ILE A 464 -19.73 40.03 19.15
CA ILE A 464 -19.88 40.33 17.71
C ILE A 464 -21.01 39.48 17.07
N ASP A 465 -21.37 38.32 17.62
CA ASP A 465 -22.34 37.40 16.98
C ASP A 465 -23.82 37.70 17.25
N ASN A 466 -24.16 38.57 18.20
CA ASN A 466 -25.57 38.84 18.57
C ASN A 466 -26.27 39.88 17.68
N PHE A 467 -25.65 40.35 16.59
CA PHE A 467 -26.25 41.33 15.67
C PHE A 467 -26.77 40.73 14.36
N ILE A 468 -26.61 39.43 14.12
CA ILE A 468 -27.03 38.77 12.87
C ILE A 468 -28.26 37.87 13.07
N ALA A 469 -28.68 37.61 14.31
CA ALA A 469 -29.73 36.64 14.60
C ALA A 469 -31.17 37.21 14.62
N ASP A 470 -31.38 38.52 14.43
CA ASP A 470 -32.70 39.15 14.63
C ASP A 470 -33.41 39.63 13.35
N VAL A 471 -33.03 39.10 12.19
CA VAL A 471 -33.80 39.32 10.95
C VAL A 471 -34.00 37.99 10.23
N GLN A 472 -34.96 37.17 10.69
CA GLN A 472 -35.93 36.45 9.84
C GLN A 472 -36.82 35.47 10.61
N VAL A 473 -38.02 35.94 10.92
CA VAL A 473 -39.29 35.22 11.14
C VAL A 473 -40.29 36.03 10.26
N ASP A 474 -41.17 35.54 9.38
CA ASP A 474 -41.72 34.22 9.08
C ASP A 474 -42.34 34.22 7.65
N LYS A 475 -42.24 33.07 6.98
CA LYS A 475 -43.18 32.35 6.07
C LYS A 475 -44.53 32.98 5.58
N LYS A 476 -44.79 33.00 4.25
CA LYS A 476 -45.63 32.03 3.46
C LYS A 476 -46.04 32.51 2.03
N VAL A 477 -45.76 31.64 1.04
CA VAL A 477 -46.58 31.21 -0.13
C VAL A 477 -47.04 32.24 -1.19
N SER A 478 -46.54 32.10 -2.43
CA SER A 478 -47.36 31.78 -3.64
C SER A 478 -46.53 31.61 -4.94
N MET A 479 -46.89 30.53 -5.65
CA MET A 479 -46.87 30.22 -7.10
C MET A 479 -45.92 30.90 -8.10
N PHE A 480 -45.18 30.03 -8.81
CA PHE A 480 -45.05 29.92 -10.28
C PHE A 480 -45.15 31.22 -11.12
N SER A 481 -44.03 31.66 -11.70
CA SER A 481 -43.97 32.02 -13.12
C SER A 481 -42.54 31.96 -13.67
N LYS A 482 -42.46 31.45 -14.90
CA LYS A 482 -41.32 31.45 -15.83
C LYS A 482 -40.91 32.90 -16.13
N GLN A 483 -39.61 33.19 -16.17
CA GLN A 483 -38.98 33.80 -17.36
C GLN A 483 -37.45 33.89 -17.23
N THR A 484 -36.82 33.52 -18.33
CA THR A 484 -35.41 33.61 -18.69
C THR A 484 -34.95 35.07 -18.68
N GLU A 485 -33.82 35.38 -18.05
CA GLU A 485 -33.04 36.57 -18.41
C GLU A 485 -31.56 36.41 -18.02
N THR A 486 -30.72 36.69 -19.01
CA THR A 486 -29.25 36.65 -19.04
C THR A 486 -28.64 37.92 -18.42
N VAL A 487 -27.67 37.79 -17.51
CA VAL A 487 -26.79 38.90 -17.05
C VAL A 487 -25.41 38.29 -16.69
N PRO A 488 -24.27 39.02 -16.72
CA PRO A 488 -23.22 38.86 -17.72
C PRO A 488 -21.89 38.41 -17.09
N ALA A 489 -20.90 38.19 -17.98
CA ALA A 489 -19.55 37.79 -17.63
C ALA A 489 -18.83 38.83 -16.74
N ASP A 490 -18.46 38.40 -15.54
CA ASP A 490 -17.46 39.08 -14.71
C ASP A 490 -16.07 38.93 -15.35
N GLN A 491 -15.42 40.07 -15.57
CA GLN A 491 -14.06 40.18 -16.08
C GLN A 491 -13.03 39.79 -15.00
N GLY A 492 -12.93 38.49 -14.72
CA GLY A 492 -11.75 37.91 -14.09
C GLY A 492 -10.64 37.76 -15.13
N ILE A 493 -9.39 38.09 -14.75
CA ILE A 493 -8.19 37.89 -15.57
C ILE A 493 -8.11 36.39 -15.96
N GLY A 494 -8.57 36.09 -17.18
CA GLY A 494 -8.78 34.74 -17.65
C GLY A 494 -7.47 34.04 -18.02
N PHE A 495 -7.01 33.16 -17.13
CA PHE A 495 -5.98 32.15 -17.47
C PHE A 495 -6.43 31.22 -18.63
N ASP A 496 -7.72 31.21 -18.94
CA ASP A 496 -8.35 30.42 -20.00
C ASP A 496 -7.95 30.83 -21.43
N LYS A 497 -7.37 32.02 -21.62
CA LYS A 497 -6.86 32.48 -22.93
C LYS A 497 -5.37 32.20 -23.15
N ILE A 498 -4.62 31.81 -22.12
CA ILE A 498 -3.15 31.67 -22.18
C ILE A 498 -2.72 30.19 -22.18
N LEU A 499 -3.54 29.29 -21.63
CA LEU A 499 -3.24 27.86 -21.59
C LEU A 499 -4.09 27.10 -22.60
N SER A 500 -3.46 26.16 -23.33
CA SER A 500 -4.18 25.30 -24.26
C SER A 500 -5.27 24.50 -23.52
N PRO A 501 -6.39 24.17 -24.19
CA PRO A 501 -7.49 23.43 -23.58
C PRO A 501 -7.05 22.05 -23.05
N GLU A 502 -5.97 21.49 -23.60
CA GLU A 502 -5.33 20.27 -23.07
C GLU A 502 -4.67 20.50 -21.71
N ILE A 503 -3.97 21.62 -21.52
CA ILE A 503 -3.32 21.92 -20.24
C ILE A 503 -4.38 22.22 -19.18
N VAL A 504 -5.42 22.98 -19.52
CA VAL A 504 -6.57 23.22 -18.64
C VAL A 504 -7.29 21.91 -18.31
N LYS A 505 -7.46 20.99 -19.28
CA LYS A 505 -8.03 19.66 -19.02
C LYS A 505 -7.12 18.81 -18.14
N THR A 506 -5.79 18.84 -18.32
CA THR A 506 -4.86 18.14 -17.42
C THR A 506 -4.82 18.74 -16.02
N LEU A 507 -4.90 20.08 -15.89
CA LEU A 507 -5.00 20.76 -14.61
C LEU A 507 -6.35 20.46 -13.94
N LYS A 508 -7.46 20.52 -14.68
CA LYS A 508 -8.80 20.20 -14.18
C LYS A 508 -8.91 18.74 -13.78
N ASN A 509 -8.35 17.80 -14.55
CA ASN A 509 -8.25 16.38 -14.19
C ASN A 509 -7.32 16.13 -12.99
N SER A 510 -6.28 16.95 -12.83
CA SER A 510 -5.38 16.92 -11.68
C SER A 510 -6.01 17.54 -10.41
N ILE A 511 -6.93 18.51 -10.57
CA ILE A 511 -7.54 19.29 -9.48
C ILE A 511 -8.87 18.68 -9.00
N TYR A 512 -9.70 18.20 -9.92
CA TYR A 512 -11.01 17.62 -9.63
C TYR A 512 -11.00 16.09 -9.57
N GLY A 513 -9.86 15.45 -9.85
CA GLY A 513 -9.76 13.99 -9.95
C GLY A 513 -10.45 13.48 -11.22
N ASN A 514 -9.93 12.38 -11.76
CA ASN A 514 -10.52 11.73 -12.92
C ASN A 514 -11.92 11.17 -12.56
N GLU A 515 -12.86 11.11 -13.51
CA GLU A 515 -14.14 10.38 -13.32
C GLU A 515 -13.89 8.94 -12.85
N GLU A 516 -12.80 8.33 -13.33
CA GLU A 516 -12.31 7.03 -12.88
C GLU A 516 -11.97 6.97 -11.38
N SER A 517 -11.44 8.05 -10.81
CA SER A 517 -11.10 8.12 -9.38
C SER A 517 -12.36 8.12 -8.52
N ASN A 518 -13.44 8.76 -8.99
CA ASN A 518 -14.74 8.77 -8.32
C ASN A 518 -15.41 7.40 -8.34
N VAL A 519 -15.38 6.72 -9.49
CA VAL A 519 -15.88 5.35 -9.61
C VAL A 519 -15.09 4.40 -8.73
N ASN A 520 -13.76 4.51 -8.71
CA ASN A 520 -12.90 3.70 -7.84
C ASN A 520 -13.17 3.95 -6.35
N ALA A 521 -13.31 5.21 -5.94
CA ALA A 521 -13.67 5.55 -4.56
C ALA A 521 -15.04 4.97 -4.18
N LYS A 522 -16.02 5.05 -5.08
CA LYS A 522 -17.36 4.51 -4.88
C LYS A 522 -17.35 2.97 -4.80
N ILE A 523 -16.62 2.28 -5.68
CA ILE A 523 -16.43 0.82 -5.62
C ILE A 523 -15.80 0.41 -4.29
N ARG A 524 -14.73 1.10 -3.86
CA ARG A 524 -14.03 0.80 -2.60
C ARG A 524 -14.92 0.99 -1.37
N LEU A 525 -15.84 1.95 -1.41
CA LEU A 525 -16.77 2.21 -0.32
C LEU A 525 -17.95 1.23 -0.29
N LEU A 526 -18.55 0.97 -1.45
CA LEU A 526 -19.78 0.17 -1.53
C LEU A 526 -19.51 -1.34 -1.53
N ALA A 527 -18.39 -1.77 -2.12
CA ALA A 527 -18.06 -3.18 -2.31
C ALA A 527 -16.58 -3.47 -1.97
N PRO A 528 -16.14 -3.23 -0.72
CA PRO A 528 -14.75 -3.48 -0.33
C PRO A 528 -14.35 -4.95 -0.44
N ASP A 529 -15.30 -5.87 -0.21
CA ASP A 529 -15.03 -7.30 -0.04
C ASP A 529 -15.40 -8.15 -1.27
N ILE A 530 -15.70 -7.53 -2.42
CA ILE A 530 -16.11 -8.26 -3.63
C ILE A 530 -15.14 -9.39 -4.03
N LYS A 531 -13.85 -9.19 -3.76
CA LYS A 531 -12.80 -10.19 -4.02
C LYS A 531 -12.93 -11.43 -3.14
N LEU A 532 -13.35 -11.27 -1.89
CA LEU A 532 -13.59 -12.40 -0.99
C LEU A 532 -14.90 -13.10 -1.35
N VAL A 533 -15.95 -12.33 -1.64
CA VAL A 533 -17.28 -12.83 -2.03
C VAL A 533 -17.22 -13.67 -3.31
N SER A 534 -16.46 -13.22 -4.32
CA SER A 534 -16.28 -13.98 -5.57
C SER A 534 -15.48 -15.27 -5.37
N LEU A 535 -14.48 -15.27 -4.48
CA LEU A 535 -13.71 -16.48 -4.18
C LEU A 535 -14.49 -17.46 -3.29
N SER A 536 -15.28 -16.97 -2.34
CA SER A 536 -16.11 -17.82 -1.48
C SER A 536 -17.19 -18.52 -2.29
N SER A 537 -17.87 -17.81 -3.22
CA SER A 537 -18.86 -18.42 -4.11
C SER A 537 -18.25 -19.48 -5.02
N LEU A 538 -17.10 -19.20 -5.65
CA LEU A 538 -16.41 -20.18 -6.50
C LEU A 538 -15.99 -21.44 -5.74
N GLY A 539 -15.41 -21.28 -4.54
CA GLY A 539 -14.95 -22.43 -3.78
C GLY A 539 -16.10 -23.30 -3.26
N LEU A 540 -17.22 -22.67 -2.84
CA LEU A 540 -18.46 -23.40 -2.51
C LEU A 540 -19.03 -24.12 -3.73
N ALA A 541 -19.01 -23.48 -4.91
CA ALA A 541 -19.49 -24.10 -6.14
C ALA A 541 -18.67 -25.32 -6.56
N TYR A 542 -17.33 -25.24 -6.52
CA TYR A 542 -16.48 -26.39 -6.85
C TYR A 542 -16.66 -27.57 -5.88
N LEU A 543 -16.77 -27.29 -4.58
CA LEU A 543 -16.97 -28.32 -3.58
C LEU A 543 -18.39 -28.91 -3.65
N GLY A 544 -19.40 -28.08 -3.88
CA GLY A 544 -20.78 -28.52 -4.05
C GLY A 544 -21.00 -29.32 -5.34
N ALA A 545 -20.47 -28.88 -6.48
CA ALA A 545 -20.64 -29.59 -7.76
C ALA A 545 -19.97 -30.97 -7.78
N ALA A 546 -18.81 -31.11 -7.12
CA ALA A 546 -18.11 -32.38 -7.01
C ALA A 546 -18.81 -33.38 -6.07
N SER A 547 -19.67 -32.92 -5.16
CA SER A 547 -20.33 -33.80 -4.18
C SER A 547 -21.28 -34.82 -4.84
N ILE A 548 -21.83 -34.53 -6.02
CA ILE A 548 -22.71 -35.49 -6.73
C ILE A 548 -22.01 -36.80 -7.06
N GLN A 549 -20.71 -36.74 -7.38
CA GLN A 549 -19.93 -37.91 -7.77
C GLN A 549 -19.11 -38.49 -6.62
N GLU A 550 -18.68 -37.64 -5.69
CA GLU A 550 -17.66 -37.97 -4.69
C GLU A 550 -18.20 -38.09 -3.25
N ASP A 551 -19.39 -37.57 -2.96
CA ASP A 551 -20.01 -37.62 -1.61
C ASP A 551 -20.90 -38.87 -1.48
N GLU A 552 -20.33 -39.93 -0.91
CA GLU A 552 -21.02 -41.21 -0.66
C GLU A 552 -22.15 -41.09 0.38
N PHE A 553 -22.09 -40.09 1.26
CA PHE A 553 -22.99 -39.96 2.40
C PHE A 553 -24.04 -38.86 2.24
N GLY A 554 -23.96 -38.07 1.16
CA GLY A 554 -24.89 -36.98 0.86
C GLY A 554 -24.87 -35.84 1.89
N LEU A 555 -23.77 -35.70 2.65
CA LEU A 555 -23.63 -34.68 3.70
C LEU A 555 -23.80 -33.27 3.13
N ILE A 556 -23.20 -33.00 1.98
CA ILE A 556 -23.19 -31.67 1.36
C ILE A 556 -24.47 -31.41 0.61
N GLN A 557 -25.03 -32.44 -0.02
CA GLN A 557 -26.20 -32.34 -0.90
C GLN A 557 -27.40 -31.72 -0.16
N HIS A 558 -27.54 -31.99 1.14
CA HIS A 558 -28.56 -31.39 1.99
C HIS A 558 -28.48 -29.85 2.08
N ASN A 559 -27.27 -29.27 2.09
CA ASN A 559 -27.08 -27.81 2.22
C ASN A 559 -27.02 -27.07 0.88
N ILE A 560 -27.05 -27.77 -0.26
CA ILE A 560 -26.97 -27.14 -1.59
C ILE A 560 -28.09 -26.12 -1.85
N PRO A 561 -29.36 -26.34 -1.46
CA PRO A 561 -30.40 -25.33 -1.64
C PRO A 561 -30.06 -24.00 -0.95
N GLN A 562 -29.49 -24.07 0.26
CA GLN A 562 -29.01 -22.90 1.00
C GLN A 562 -27.87 -22.20 0.25
N VAL A 563 -26.90 -22.96 -0.28
CA VAL A 563 -25.77 -22.38 -1.05
C VAL A 563 -26.28 -21.67 -2.31
N ILE A 564 -27.19 -22.29 -3.07
CA ILE A 564 -27.77 -21.69 -4.28
C ILE A 564 -28.51 -20.40 -3.92
N HIS A 565 -29.30 -20.41 -2.84
CA HIS A 565 -29.99 -19.21 -2.35
C HIS A 565 -29.02 -18.07 -2.01
N GLU A 566 -27.99 -18.33 -1.21
CA GLU A 566 -27.04 -17.30 -0.78
C GLU A 566 -26.17 -16.78 -1.94
N VAL A 567 -25.74 -17.64 -2.87
CA VAL A 567 -24.99 -17.22 -4.06
C VAL A 567 -25.86 -16.38 -4.99
N THR A 568 -27.11 -16.79 -5.26
CA THR A 568 -28.02 -16.09 -6.17
C THR A 568 -28.44 -14.74 -5.62
N SER A 569 -28.83 -14.68 -4.35
CA SER A 569 -29.20 -13.42 -3.68
C SER A 569 -28.03 -12.44 -3.62
N THR A 570 -26.81 -12.94 -3.39
CA THR A 570 -25.60 -12.10 -3.48
C THR A 570 -25.38 -11.61 -4.91
N LEU A 571 -25.45 -12.48 -5.91
CA LEU A 571 -25.29 -12.12 -7.33
C LEU A 571 -26.25 -10.97 -7.71
N LEU A 572 -27.53 -11.08 -7.38
CA LEU A 572 -28.53 -10.05 -7.67
C LEU A 572 -28.15 -8.67 -7.09
N THR A 573 -27.70 -8.62 -5.83
CA THR A 573 -27.29 -7.35 -5.22
C THR A 573 -26.07 -6.72 -5.89
N TYR A 574 -25.13 -7.54 -6.36
CA TYR A 574 -23.91 -7.07 -7.03
C TYR A 574 -24.16 -6.69 -8.50
N GLU A 575 -25.11 -7.35 -9.19
CA GLU A 575 -25.61 -6.99 -10.53
C GLU A 575 -26.35 -5.64 -10.48
N GLU A 576 -27.24 -5.44 -9.49
CA GLU A 576 -27.93 -4.16 -9.27
C GLU A 576 -26.91 -3.02 -9.07
N LEU A 577 -25.86 -3.25 -8.27
CA LEU A 577 -24.77 -2.29 -8.09
C LEU A 577 -23.95 -2.07 -9.36
N GLN A 578 -23.72 -3.11 -10.17
CA GLN A 578 -23.02 -2.98 -11.46
C GLN A 578 -23.75 -2.02 -12.39
N ILE A 579 -25.07 -2.18 -12.52
CA ILE A 579 -25.92 -1.32 -13.35
C ILE A 579 -25.82 0.14 -12.89
N ASP A 580 -25.81 0.38 -11.57
CA ASP A 580 -25.68 1.72 -11.00
C ASP A 580 -24.28 2.34 -11.20
N LEU A 581 -23.23 1.53 -11.31
CA LEU A 581 -21.88 2.00 -11.64
C LEU A 581 -21.72 2.25 -13.14
N GLU A 582 -22.28 1.41 -14.00
CA GLU A 582 -22.23 1.54 -15.46
C GLU A 582 -22.93 2.81 -15.95
N LYS A 583 -23.98 3.27 -15.25
CA LYS A 583 -24.62 4.58 -15.48
C LYS A 583 -23.65 5.76 -15.32
N LEU A 584 -22.63 5.63 -14.48
CA LEU A 584 -21.70 6.72 -14.17
C LEU A 584 -20.53 6.78 -15.16
N THR A 585 -19.97 5.64 -15.59
CA THR A 585 -18.82 5.60 -16.50
C THR A 585 -18.70 4.24 -17.17
N LYS A 586 -18.55 4.19 -18.51
CA LYS A 586 -18.42 2.93 -19.27
C LYS A 586 -16.98 2.38 -19.40
N ASN A 587 -15.95 3.21 -19.26
CA ASN A 587 -14.57 2.89 -19.68
C ASN A 587 -13.53 2.74 -18.54
N SER A 588 -13.94 2.51 -17.29
CA SER A 588 -12.99 2.37 -16.18
C SER A 588 -12.37 0.97 -16.08
N ASN A 589 -11.05 0.89 -15.93
CA ASN A 589 -10.34 -0.37 -15.63
C ASN A 589 -10.81 -1.01 -14.32
N HIS A 590 -11.21 -0.21 -13.33
CA HIS A 590 -11.73 -0.70 -12.06
C HIS A 590 -13.15 -1.26 -12.20
N LEU A 591 -13.94 -0.71 -13.13
CA LEU A 591 -15.25 -1.27 -13.46
C LEU A 591 -15.09 -2.61 -14.18
N LYS A 592 -14.11 -2.74 -15.09
CA LYS A 592 -13.77 -4.03 -15.72
C LYS A 592 -13.31 -5.06 -14.69
N GLU A 593 -12.52 -4.65 -13.70
CA GLU A 593 -12.14 -5.54 -12.60
C GLU A 593 -13.37 -5.98 -11.79
N TYR A 594 -14.25 -5.04 -11.45
CA TYR A 594 -15.51 -5.32 -10.74
C TYR A 594 -16.41 -6.27 -11.53
N SER A 595 -16.65 -6.01 -12.83
CA SER A 595 -17.49 -6.86 -13.68
C SER A 595 -16.92 -8.27 -13.84
N THR A 596 -15.58 -8.40 -13.92
CA THR A 596 -14.91 -9.72 -13.91
C THR A 596 -15.24 -10.49 -12.63
N ARG A 597 -15.32 -9.82 -11.46
CA ARG A 597 -15.68 -10.46 -10.19
C ARG A 597 -17.16 -10.83 -10.10
N VAL A 598 -18.04 -10.01 -10.64
CA VAL A 598 -19.47 -10.36 -10.75
C VAL A 598 -19.63 -11.58 -11.66
N GLN A 599 -18.91 -11.62 -12.77
CA GLN A 599 -18.87 -12.77 -13.68
C GLN A 599 -18.32 -14.04 -13.00
N GLU A 600 -17.33 -13.93 -12.11
CA GLU A 600 -16.86 -15.06 -11.29
C GLU A 600 -17.98 -15.62 -10.38
N ILE A 601 -18.84 -14.77 -9.81
CA ILE A 601 -20.00 -15.21 -9.01
C ILE A 601 -21.05 -15.87 -9.92
N GLN A 602 -21.30 -15.30 -11.11
CA GLN A 602 -22.21 -15.91 -12.09
C GLN A 602 -21.70 -17.30 -12.55
N ASN A 603 -20.40 -17.45 -12.76
CA ASN A 603 -19.76 -18.72 -13.07
C ASN A 603 -19.90 -19.73 -11.92
N ALA A 604 -19.82 -19.28 -10.67
CA ALA A 604 -20.08 -20.15 -9.52
C ALA A 604 -21.52 -20.68 -9.52
N LEU A 605 -22.50 -19.83 -9.83
CA LEU A 605 -23.90 -20.24 -9.95
C LEU A 605 -24.09 -21.22 -11.11
N SER A 606 -23.50 -20.97 -12.28
CA SER A 606 -23.63 -21.87 -13.43
C SER A 606 -23.02 -23.25 -13.17
N ILE A 607 -21.88 -23.32 -12.48
CA ILE A 607 -21.26 -24.59 -12.05
C ILE A 607 -22.23 -25.40 -11.18
N LEU A 608 -22.86 -24.77 -10.19
CA LEU A 608 -23.83 -25.43 -9.32
C LEU A 608 -25.08 -25.89 -10.08
N LEU A 609 -25.65 -25.02 -10.91
CA LEU A 609 -26.87 -25.33 -11.65
C LEU A 609 -26.65 -26.40 -12.73
N PHE A 610 -25.47 -26.43 -13.36
CA PHE A 610 -25.11 -27.49 -14.29
C PHE A 610 -25.02 -28.84 -13.57
N ALA A 611 -24.37 -28.88 -12.40
CA ALA A 611 -24.20 -30.10 -11.64
C ALA A 611 -25.55 -30.64 -11.09
N PHE A 612 -26.40 -29.76 -10.55
CA PHE A 612 -27.66 -30.15 -9.90
C PHE A 612 -28.90 -30.03 -10.81
N LYS A 613 -28.74 -29.90 -12.13
CA LYS A 613 -29.81 -29.57 -13.09
C LYS A 613 -31.10 -30.36 -12.89
N ASP A 614 -31.02 -31.66 -12.62
CA ASP A 614 -32.17 -32.55 -12.47
C ASP A 614 -32.88 -32.36 -11.11
N TYR A 615 -32.14 -31.90 -10.11
CA TYR A 615 -32.62 -31.68 -8.74
C TYR A 615 -33.12 -30.26 -8.49
N VAL A 616 -32.76 -29.27 -9.32
CA VAL A 616 -33.15 -27.86 -9.12
C VAL A 616 -34.66 -27.69 -8.93
N LYS A 617 -35.49 -28.44 -9.67
CA LYS A 617 -36.96 -28.36 -9.56
C LYS A 617 -37.51 -28.85 -8.21
N SER A 618 -36.73 -29.68 -7.50
CA SER A 618 -37.12 -30.21 -6.19
C SER A 618 -36.78 -29.26 -5.04
N PHE A 619 -35.98 -28.22 -5.29
CA PHE A 619 -35.58 -27.28 -4.25
C PHE A 619 -36.67 -26.23 -4.02
N ASN A 620 -37.12 -26.08 -2.78
CA ASN A 620 -38.03 -25.01 -2.35
C ASN A 620 -37.27 -23.68 -2.26
N LEU A 621 -37.05 -23.04 -3.40
CA LEU A 621 -36.36 -21.76 -3.50
C LEU A 621 -37.36 -20.59 -3.38
N ASP A 622 -36.87 -19.44 -2.89
CA ASP A 622 -37.63 -18.18 -2.88
C ASP A 622 -37.98 -17.73 -4.32
N GLU A 623 -39.11 -17.06 -4.51
CA GLU A 623 -39.66 -16.71 -5.84
C GLU A 623 -38.67 -15.85 -6.66
N LYS A 624 -38.00 -14.88 -6.02
CA LYS A 624 -37.00 -14.03 -6.69
C LYS A 624 -35.78 -14.84 -7.12
N THR A 625 -35.35 -15.77 -6.26
CA THR A 625 -34.22 -16.67 -6.52
C THR A 625 -34.55 -17.64 -7.65
N GLN A 626 -35.73 -18.24 -7.62
CA GLN A 626 -36.20 -19.19 -8.62
C GLN A 626 -36.25 -18.55 -10.01
N LYS A 627 -36.81 -17.33 -10.15
CA LYS A 627 -36.83 -16.59 -11.42
C LYS A 627 -35.43 -16.38 -12.01
N ARG A 628 -34.44 -16.00 -11.18
CA ARG A 628 -33.05 -15.80 -11.65
C ARG A 628 -32.38 -17.12 -12.03
N VAL A 629 -32.65 -18.19 -11.29
CA VAL A 629 -32.15 -19.55 -11.58
C VAL A 629 -32.74 -20.08 -12.89
N GLU A 630 -34.04 -19.92 -13.13
CA GLU A 630 -34.68 -20.29 -14.39
C GLU A 630 -34.11 -19.51 -15.58
N LEU A 631 -33.86 -18.20 -15.39
CA LEU A 631 -33.19 -17.36 -16.38
C LEU A 631 -31.77 -17.88 -16.66
N ALA A 632 -30.98 -18.18 -15.62
CA ALA A 632 -29.63 -18.73 -15.78
C ALA A 632 -29.64 -20.10 -16.49
N ILE A 633 -30.61 -20.96 -16.20
CA ILE A 633 -30.80 -22.25 -16.89
C ILE A 633 -31.11 -22.03 -18.38
N LYS A 634 -31.89 -20.99 -18.70
CA LYS A 634 -32.17 -20.61 -20.09
C LYS A 634 -30.93 -20.06 -20.80
N GLU A 635 -30.10 -19.27 -20.12
CA GLU A 635 -28.82 -18.75 -20.66
C GLU A 635 -27.79 -19.86 -20.92
N MET A 636 -27.88 -21.00 -20.22
CA MET A 636 -26.99 -22.15 -20.40
C MET A 636 -27.41 -23.11 -21.52
N LYS A 637 -28.66 -23.03 -21.99
CA LYS A 637 -29.18 -23.82 -23.12
C LYS A 637 -28.90 -23.09 -24.43
#